data_AF-A0A8J7BFB0-F1
#
_entry.id   AF-A0A8J7BFB0-F1
#
_cell.length_a   1.000
_cell.length_b   1.000
_cell.length_c   1.000
_cell.angle_alpha   90.00
_cell.angle_beta   90.00
_cell.angle_gamma   90.00
#
_symmetry.space_group_name_H-M   'P 1'
#
loop_
_entity.id
_entity.type
_entity.pdbx_description
1 polymer ?
#
loop_
_entity_poly.entity_id
_entity_poly.type
_entity_poly.pdbx_seq_one_letter_code
_entity_poly.pdbx_strand_id
1 'polypeptide(L)'
;MSEDALPQPKPAAQDPSDGTLLALLIGTFFTIFTLLPGSSTLIVSWPWVFLWQVGLTLPMLWLLWQLWHRPLSRLGNGFDWVALLAIAGLVVSTLGAEFPAQARWYGWAAVGAIAAFYALGSWLRYPQRFHTLLRFQGYLALAFILLSLLLWTTQIYQPELARLSTLQGYGVNQTFNFELTSLRNWQPIGHQNYVAGYLVLVLPLLAGLAWSDRGWRRWLWLVGMVLGLLNLYTTSSRGGWLALMVTGLIAVGISLLYNRLPRPLALAIGGTALGLGVLGVIANPRLRQVLSSLAQGNFVGGELSYRVVTNATGWRMGLSRPFTGVGPGSVPLVYQKYRPHWAGRDAELQFQLHSTPAQLWGELGLWGIAVALTLVLVLVLLTVRWMRRGAQDTPAGLPPVLVWSPLAGLFAFGLMSLTDYQLDIPAIAGTLALYLAVLARTFNPVSTTEDSGATPRRHRLIAGVGLGLTLAMTLWLVPAYRAWGAASSGFSALTAEPVDIDRFANQLEQAHKLAPWEPYYPYQLGYHLGEFALQSAANPPLRQVLLDDAIAWFKTGNQAVPYQEFGQSNLGWLQVEKGQFAEAESSFREAIALVPAKMGVFFGLGFACLQTGNRDCATEAFALEAIRHPALITSPLWRVEGFADVYPAMLGQVEQRYDELIQQAKEPTLSSFLHQARGSLHWWRGDLAGATEDWQTNGGDLQQGFLSLADGQAVDVNPWPETPAKYAILAWQTPDQRQALLERAWVTQPKDIDDLAQALPEPQIISQLVASMETATDFTDWLQRTAPSWQPRSQRLGFGVLSRHIDGPNPSDFLPRVENIPVVQFFEPLFTSPVFLPALDRALEPYQVRLQGQ
;
A
#
# COMPACT_ATOMS: atom_id res chain seq x y z
N MET A 1 32.11 -36.32 -24.07
CA MET A 1 33.28 -36.05 -23.20
C MET A 1 32.85 -36.34 -21.78
N SER A 2 33.56 -37.24 -21.10
CA SER A 2 33.31 -37.61 -19.71
C SER A 2 33.55 -36.43 -18.76
N GLU A 3 32.88 -36.46 -17.61
CA GLU A 3 32.90 -35.43 -16.55
C GLU A 3 34.31 -35.09 -16.03
N ASP A 4 35.29 -35.97 -16.27
CA ASP A 4 36.70 -35.83 -15.84
C ASP A 4 37.61 -35.04 -16.81
N ALA A 5 37.10 -34.55 -17.94
CA ALA A 5 37.91 -33.84 -18.95
C ALA A 5 37.92 -32.30 -18.80
N LEU A 6 37.23 -31.75 -17.79
CA LEU A 6 37.29 -30.32 -17.48
C LEU A 6 38.37 -30.08 -16.42
N PRO A 7 39.30 -29.12 -16.61
CA PRO A 7 40.32 -28.84 -15.61
C PRO A 7 39.66 -28.49 -14.27
N GLN A 8 39.92 -29.31 -13.25
CA GLN A 8 39.57 -29.00 -11.86
C GLN A 8 40.22 -27.65 -11.51
N PRO A 9 39.44 -26.59 -11.25
CA PRO A 9 40.00 -25.27 -11.04
C PRO A 9 40.76 -25.27 -9.72
N LYS A 10 42.03 -24.82 -9.75
CA LYS A 10 42.76 -24.44 -8.54
C LYS A 10 41.88 -23.48 -7.72
N PRO A 11 41.69 -23.69 -6.41
CA PRO A 11 40.94 -22.74 -5.59
C PRO A 11 41.59 -21.37 -5.77
N ALA A 12 40.80 -20.39 -6.21
CA ALA A 12 41.26 -19.01 -6.34
C ALA A 12 41.84 -18.60 -4.98
N ALA A 13 43.13 -18.28 -4.93
CA ALA A 13 43.78 -17.80 -3.71
C ALA A 13 42.93 -16.66 -3.14
N GLN A 14 42.52 -16.78 -1.87
CA GLN A 14 41.72 -15.76 -1.22
C GLN A 14 42.55 -14.47 -1.15
N ASP A 15 42.17 -13.45 -1.92
CA ASP A 15 42.76 -12.12 -1.86
C ASP A 15 42.21 -11.41 -0.62
N PRO A 16 43.02 -11.10 0.41
CA PRO A 16 42.55 -10.44 1.64
C PRO A 16 41.88 -9.09 1.36
N SER A 17 42.21 -8.43 0.24
CA SER A 17 41.60 -7.17 -0.18
C SER A 17 40.14 -7.31 -0.62
N ASP A 18 39.64 -8.53 -0.85
CA ASP A 18 38.25 -8.76 -1.24
C ASP A 18 37.26 -8.59 -0.10
N GLY A 19 37.69 -8.61 1.16
CA GLY A 19 36.80 -8.44 2.31
C GLY A 19 35.75 -9.55 2.42
N THR A 20 36.15 -10.80 2.21
CA THR A 20 35.26 -11.98 2.12
C THR A 20 34.28 -12.10 3.29
N LEU A 21 34.69 -11.75 4.51
CA LEU A 21 33.80 -11.74 5.67
C LEU A 21 32.62 -10.78 5.50
N LEU A 22 32.88 -9.54 5.04
CA LEU A 22 31.83 -8.55 4.80
C LEU A 22 30.90 -9.02 3.67
N ALA A 23 31.44 -9.61 2.61
CA ALA A 23 30.64 -10.18 1.53
C ALA A 23 29.72 -11.31 2.02
N LEU A 24 30.22 -12.20 2.89
CA LEU A 24 29.43 -13.28 3.50
C LEU A 24 28.32 -12.72 4.40
N LEU A 25 28.64 -11.74 5.25
CA LEU A 25 27.65 -11.08 6.11
C LEU A 25 26.54 -10.42 5.28
N ILE A 26 26.89 -9.69 4.20
CA ILE A 26 25.92 -9.09 3.28
C ILE A 26 25.04 -10.18 2.65
N GLY A 27 25.63 -11.28 2.19
CA GLY A 27 24.89 -12.42 1.63
C GLY A 27 23.93 -13.05 2.63
N THR A 28 24.34 -13.18 3.90
CA THR A 28 23.48 -13.66 4.99
C THR A 28 22.32 -12.70 5.26
N PHE A 29 22.59 -11.40 5.40
CA PHE A 29 21.54 -10.38 5.59
C PHE A 29 20.55 -10.36 4.44
N PHE A 30 21.04 -10.38 3.20
CA PHE A 30 20.21 -10.44 2.00
C PHE A 30 19.35 -11.71 1.97
N THR A 31 19.90 -12.86 2.36
CA THR A 31 19.15 -14.13 2.46
C THR A 31 18.05 -14.04 3.52
N ILE A 32 18.38 -13.55 4.72
CA ILE A 32 17.42 -13.40 5.83
C ILE A 32 16.27 -12.51 5.39
N PHE A 33 16.52 -11.29 4.91
CA PHE A 33 15.44 -10.37 4.52
C PHE A 33 14.69 -10.79 3.26
N THR A 34 15.24 -11.71 2.46
CA THR A 34 14.50 -12.32 1.33
C THR A 34 13.53 -13.41 1.79
N LEU A 35 13.89 -14.16 2.83
CA LEU A 35 13.10 -15.32 3.30
C LEU A 35 12.27 -15.02 4.56
N LEU A 36 12.55 -13.94 5.29
CA LEU A 36 11.86 -13.57 6.52
C LEU A 36 10.39 -13.25 6.23
N PRO A 37 9.42 -13.96 6.84
CA PRO A 37 8.00 -13.67 6.69
C PRO A 37 7.67 -12.23 7.15
N GLY A 38 6.93 -11.49 6.33
CA GLY A 38 6.62 -10.08 6.56
C GLY A 38 7.80 -9.13 6.42
N SER A 39 8.90 -9.49 5.74
CA SER A 39 10.12 -8.67 5.72
C SER A 39 9.93 -7.22 5.28
N SER A 40 9.05 -6.94 4.31
CA SER A 40 8.75 -5.57 3.86
C SER A 40 8.06 -4.70 4.92
N THR A 41 7.42 -5.33 5.90
CA THR A 41 6.77 -4.68 7.04
C THR A 41 7.70 -4.67 8.25
N LEU A 42 8.42 -5.77 8.54
CA LEU A 42 9.34 -5.86 9.68
C LEU A 42 10.50 -4.88 9.59
N ILE A 43 10.95 -4.45 8.41
CA ILE A 43 12.01 -3.44 8.29
C ILE A 43 11.67 -2.09 8.95
N VAL A 44 10.42 -1.89 9.39
CA VAL A 44 9.94 -0.72 10.13
C VAL A 44 9.41 -1.04 11.54
N SER A 45 9.86 -2.15 12.14
CA SER A 45 9.63 -2.47 13.56
C SER A 45 10.92 -2.62 14.34
N TRP A 46 10.83 -2.46 15.66
CA TRP A 46 11.93 -2.78 16.55
C TRP A 46 12.02 -4.31 16.81
N PRO A 47 13.21 -4.94 16.84
CA PRO A 47 14.56 -4.40 16.57
C PRO A 47 14.98 -4.52 15.09
N TRP A 48 14.09 -4.95 14.21
CA TRP A 48 14.39 -5.25 12.80
C TRP A 48 14.85 -4.04 12.00
N VAL A 49 14.32 -2.85 12.28
CA VAL A 49 14.76 -1.59 11.67
C VAL A 49 16.22 -1.28 11.96
N PHE A 50 16.70 -1.59 13.17
CA PHE A 50 18.11 -1.48 13.51
C PHE A 50 18.95 -2.51 12.75
N LEU A 51 18.52 -3.78 12.73
CA LEU A 51 19.22 -4.86 12.03
C LEU A 51 19.32 -4.61 10.51
N TRP A 52 18.24 -4.12 9.90
CA TRP A 52 18.20 -3.73 8.50
C TRP A 52 19.19 -2.59 8.20
N GLN A 53 19.27 -1.58 9.07
CA GLN A 53 20.21 -0.47 8.89
C GLN A 53 21.67 -0.90 9.05
N VAL A 54 21.96 -1.83 9.97
CA VAL A 54 23.27 -2.52 9.98
C VAL A 54 23.52 -3.17 8.63
N GLY A 55 22.55 -3.91 8.09
CA GLY A 55 22.59 -4.49 6.75
C GLY A 55 22.91 -3.47 5.64
N LEU A 56 22.33 -2.28 5.67
CA LEU A 56 22.59 -1.19 4.72
C LEU A 56 24.00 -0.59 4.84
N THR A 57 24.58 -0.60 6.04
CA THR A 57 25.95 -0.09 6.26
C THR A 57 27.03 -1.07 5.79
N LEU A 58 26.74 -2.38 5.78
CA LEU A 58 27.72 -3.41 5.42
C LEU A 58 28.28 -3.26 3.99
N PRO A 59 27.48 -3.00 2.93
CA PRO A 59 28.01 -2.71 1.60
C PRO A 59 28.95 -1.51 1.54
N MET A 60 28.71 -0.49 2.35
CA MET A 60 29.58 0.68 2.43
C MET A 60 30.91 0.31 3.07
N LEU A 61 30.88 -0.39 4.22
CA LEU A 61 32.09 -0.89 4.88
C LEU A 61 32.87 -1.83 3.95
N TRP A 62 32.17 -2.64 3.16
CA TRP A 62 32.78 -3.52 2.18
C TRP A 62 33.47 -2.76 1.06
N LEU A 63 32.82 -1.74 0.50
CA LEU A 63 33.45 -0.85 -0.49
C LEU A 63 34.68 -0.14 0.09
N LEU A 64 34.56 0.41 1.30
CA LEU A 64 35.64 1.12 1.98
C LEU A 64 36.83 0.19 2.30
N TRP A 65 36.57 -1.04 2.72
CA TRP A 65 37.60 -2.07 2.91
C TRP A 65 38.38 -2.32 1.61
N GLN A 66 37.66 -2.49 0.50
CA GLN A 66 38.31 -2.67 -0.79
C GLN A 66 39.10 -1.40 -1.17
N LEU A 67 38.54 -0.20 -1.01
CA LEU A 67 39.22 1.07 -1.30
C LEU A 67 40.48 1.31 -0.46
N TRP A 68 40.53 0.76 0.75
CA TRP A 68 41.70 0.84 1.61
C TRP A 68 42.91 0.09 1.01
N HIS A 69 42.64 -1.07 0.41
CA HIS A 69 43.65 -1.98 -0.09
C HIS A 69 43.98 -1.78 -1.57
N ARG A 70 43.04 -1.25 -2.35
CA ARG A 70 43.15 -1.15 -3.82
C ARG A 70 42.37 0.04 -4.36
N PRO A 71 42.77 0.63 -5.51
CA PRO A 71 42.03 1.73 -6.11
C PRO A 71 40.61 1.32 -6.52
N LEU A 72 39.71 2.31 -6.58
CA LEU A 72 38.34 2.10 -7.04
C LEU A 72 38.34 1.54 -8.47
N SER A 73 37.81 0.34 -8.64
CA SER A 73 37.64 -0.23 -9.97
C SER A 73 36.41 0.38 -10.63
N ARG A 74 36.62 1.21 -11.65
CA ARG A 74 35.53 1.80 -12.46
C ARG A 74 34.66 0.70 -13.05
N LEU A 75 33.35 0.92 -13.08
CA LEU A 75 32.40 -0.01 -13.69
C LEU A 75 32.44 0.08 -15.22
N GLY A 76 32.75 1.27 -15.76
CA GLY A 76 32.91 1.52 -17.18
C GLY A 76 31.59 1.56 -17.95
N ASN A 77 31.67 1.76 -19.27
CA ASN A 77 30.53 1.70 -20.19
C ASN A 77 29.34 2.63 -19.88
N GLY A 78 29.55 3.68 -19.08
CA GLY A 78 28.51 4.65 -18.71
C GLY A 78 27.87 4.44 -17.34
N PHE A 79 28.10 3.29 -16.67
CA PHE A 79 27.55 3.04 -15.33
C PHE A 79 28.07 4.02 -14.27
N ASP A 80 29.32 4.46 -14.38
CA ASP A 80 29.87 5.46 -13.45
C ASP A 80 29.18 6.82 -13.57
N TRP A 81 28.71 7.21 -14.77
CA TRP A 81 27.93 8.43 -14.97
C TRP A 81 26.53 8.33 -14.38
N VAL A 82 25.89 7.16 -14.50
CA VAL A 82 24.60 6.89 -13.85
C VAL A 82 24.73 7.03 -12.33
N ALA A 83 25.77 6.43 -11.75
CA ALA A 83 26.01 6.52 -10.31
C ALA A 83 26.30 7.96 -9.86
N LEU A 84 27.13 8.71 -10.60
CA LEU A 84 27.41 10.11 -10.30
C LEU A 84 26.14 10.97 -10.36
N LEU A 85 25.30 10.76 -11.37
CA LEU A 85 24.02 11.45 -11.52
C LEU A 85 23.07 11.13 -10.36
N ALA A 86 23.03 9.87 -9.93
CA ALA A 86 22.24 9.43 -8.78
C ALA A 86 22.72 10.09 -7.48
N ILE A 87 24.04 10.12 -7.23
CA ILE A 87 24.61 10.79 -6.05
C ILE A 87 24.31 12.30 -6.07
N ALA A 88 24.51 12.96 -7.22
CA ALA A 88 24.22 14.38 -7.36
C ALA A 88 22.74 14.69 -7.10
N GLY A 89 21.83 13.91 -7.69
CA GLY A 89 20.39 14.02 -7.47
C GLY A 89 19.98 13.81 -6.02
N LEU A 90 20.53 12.78 -5.36
CA LEU A 90 20.30 12.53 -3.95
C LEU A 90 20.77 13.71 -3.09
N VAL A 91 21.96 14.25 -3.32
CA VAL A 91 22.48 15.41 -2.57
C VAL A 91 21.59 16.63 -2.76
N VAL A 92 21.27 16.98 -4.02
CA VAL A 92 20.42 18.15 -4.32
C VAL A 92 19.03 18.00 -3.71
N SER A 93 18.43 16.82 -3.85
CA SER A 93 17.10 16.53 -3.31
C SER A 93 17.07 16.52 -1.78
N THR A 94 18.07 15.91 -1.13
CA THR A 94 18.18 15.90 0.34
C THR A 94 18.41 17.30 0.90
N LEU A 95 19.19 18.15 0.22
CA LEU A 95 19.40 19.55 0.65
C LEU A 95 18.16 20.42 0.46
N GLY A 96 17.33 20.14 -0.56
CA GLY A 96 16.09 20.86 -0.86
C GLY A 96 14.83 20.30 -0.18
N ALA A 97 14.97 19.28 0.67
CA ALA A 97 13.84 18.60 1.30
C ALA A 97 13.15 19.46 2.37
N GLU A 98 11.82 19.41 2.40
CA GLU A 98 11.02 20.04 3.48
C GLU A 98 11.26 19.32 4.83
N PHE A 99 11.51 18.01 4.80
CA PHE A 99 11.79 17.17 5.96
C PHE A 99 13.23 16.64 5.90
N PRO A 100 14.25 17.43 6.31
CA PRO A 100 15.65 17.09 6.10
C PRO A 100 16.12 15.86 6.89
N ALA A 101 15.52 15.56 8.04
CA ALA A 101 15.84 14.33 8.79
C ALA A 101 15.39 13.07 8.03
N GLN A 102 14.13 13.05 7.56
CA GLN A 102 13.57 12.00 6.72
C GLN A 102 14.40 11.79 5.44
N ALA A 103 14.71 12.90 4.75
CA ALA A 103 15.51 12.87 3.53
C ALA A 103 16.92 12.32 3.72
N ARG A 104 17.57 12.62 4.85
CA ARG A 104 18.88 12.04 5.21
C ARG A 104 18.79 10.54 5.47
N TRP A 105 17.76 10.10 6.18
CA TRP A 105 17.51 8.69 6.46
C TRP A 105 17.37 7.85 5.18
N TYR A 106 16.51 8.28 4.26
CA TYR A 106 16.28 7.56 3.01
C TYR A 106 17.44 7.74 2.01
N GLY A 107 18.08 8.92 2.00
CA GLY A 107 19.30 9.14 1.23
C GLY A 107 20.43 8.18 1.62
N TRP A 108 20.55 7.86 2.91
CA TRP A 108 21.53 6.88 3.41
C TRP A 108 21.32 5.47 2.86
N ALA A 109 20.06 5.01 2.81
CA ALA A 109 19.73 3.70 2.22
C ALA A 109 20.13 3.65 0.73
N ALA A 110 19.89 4.73 -0.02
CA ALA A 110 20.28 4.82 -1.43
C ALA A 110 21.80 4.79 -1.62
N VAL A 111 22.57 5.47 -0.75
CA VAL A 111 24.04 5.38 -0.75
C VAL A 111 24.51 3.94 -0.51
N GLY A 112 23.82 3.19 0.35
CA GLY A 112 24.12 1.78 0.63
C GLY A 112 23.95 0.90 -0.59
N ALA A 113 22.87 1.11 -1.35
CA ALA A 113 22.62 0.42 -2.61
C ALA A 113 23.71 0.73 -3.68
N ILE A 114 24.12 1.99 -3.80
CA ILE A 114 25.22 2.39 -4.70
C ILE A 114 26.53 1.74 -4.26
N ALA A 115 26.81 1.71 -2.96
CA ALA A 115 28.01 1.05 -2.43
C ALA A 115 28.01 -0.46 -2.71
N ALA A 116 26.86 -1.12 -2.57
CA ALA A 116 26.69 -2.54 -2.93
C ALA A 116 27.02 -2.79 -4.40
N PHE A 117 26.52 -1.94 -5.31
CA PHE A 117 26.78 -2.04 -6.74
C PHE A 117 28.29 -1.98 -7.06
N TYR A 118 29.02 -1.04 -6.47
CA TYR A 118 30.47 -0.91 -6.66
C TYR A 118 31.27 -2.02 -5.99
N ALA A 119 30.91 -2.40 -4.75
CA ALA A 119 31.62 -3.43 -4.00
C ALA A 119 31.46 -4.82 -4.65
N LEU A 120 30.24 -5.16 -5.10
CA LEU A 120 29.96 -6.35 -5.91
C LEU A 120 30.73 -6.33 -7.22
N GLY A 121 30.69 -5.21 -7.94
CA GLY A 121 31.42 -5.05 -9.19
C GLY A 121 32.91 -5.28 -9.01
N SER A 122 33.53 -4.72 -7.98
CA SER A 122 34.97 -4.89 -7.71
C SER A 122 35.33 -6.30 -7.23
N TRP A 123 34.38 -7.04 -6.65
CA TRP A 123 34.54 -8.46 -6.28
C TRP A 123 34.43 -9.42 -7.47
N LEU A 124 33.64 -9.08 -8.51
CA LEU A 124 33.45 -9.88 -9.73
C LEU A 124 34.64 -9.81 -10.71
N ARG A 125 35.82 -10.25 -10.26
CA ARG A 125 37.07 -10.27 -11.04
C ARG A 125 37.27 -11.55 -11.84
N TYR A 126 36.83 -12.67 -11.26
CA TYR A 126 37.06 -14.00 -11.81
C TYR A 126 35.78 -14.53 -12.46
N PRO A 127 35.84 -15.12 -13.68
CA PRO A 127 34.67 -15.67 -14.36
C PRO A 127 33.83 -16.63 -13.50
N GLN A 128 34.48 -17.41 -12.62
CA GLN A 128 33.82 -18.35 -11.71
C GLN A 128 32.89 -17.64 -10.72
N ARG A 129 33.24 -16.42 -10.27
CA ARG A 129 32.43 -15.67 -9.29
C ARG A 129 31.07 -15.26 -9.85
N PHE A 130 31.00 -14.97 -11.16
CA PHE A 130 29.71 -14.67 -11.82
C PHE A 130 28.77 -15.87 -11.72
N HIS A 131 29.24 -17.05 -12.11
CA HIS A 131 28.45 -18.27 -12.03
C HIS A 131 28.05 -18.63 -10.59
N THR A 132 28.97 -18.50 -9.63
CA THR A 132 28.68 -18.76 -8.22
C THR A 132 27.61 -17.81 -7.68
N LEU A 133 27.71 -16.52 -8.00
CA LEU A 133 26.76 -15.50 -7.55
C LEU A 133 25.36 -15.70 -8.16
N LEU A 134 25.28 -16.00 -9.46
CA LEU A 134 24.02 -16.30 -10.14
C LEU A 134 23.37 -17.61 -9.63
N ARG A 135 24.16 -18.65 -9.36
CA ARG A 135 23.64 -19.89 -8.74
C ARG A 135 23.16 -19.65 -7.32
N PHE A 136 23.89 -18.86 -6.52
CA PHE A 136 23.45 -18.45 -5.18
C PHE A 136 22.08 -17.76 -5.24
N GLN A 137 21.91 -16.78 -6.14
CA GLN A 137 20.61 -16.13 -6.35
C GLN A 137 19.54 -17.13 -6.80
N GLY A 138 19.89 -18.10 -7.65
CA GLY A 138 18.99 -19.18 -8.07
C GLY A 138 18.53 -20.04 -6.90
N TYR A 139 19.44 -20.49 -6.03
CA TYR A 139 19.08 -21.26 -4.83
C TYR A 139 18.21 -20.45 -3.86
N LEU A 140 18.51 -19.17 -3.67
CA LEU A 140 17.70 -18.28 -2.85
C LEU A 140 16.28 -18.11 -3.43
N ALA A 141 16.15 -18.01 -4.75
CA ALA A 141 14.86 -17.97 -5.43
C ALA A 141 14.06 -19.25 -5.22
N LEU A 142 14.69 -20.43 -5.26
CA LEU A 142 14.01 -21.69 -4.96
C LEU A 142 13.50 -21.74 -3.51
N ALA A 143 14.34 -21.37 -2.54
CA ALA A 143 13.96 -21.31 -1.13
C ALA A 143 12.77 -20.35 -0.92
N PHE A 144 12.82 -19.19 -1.57
CA PHE A 144 11.73 -18.21 -1.57
C PHE A 144 10.42 -18.79 -2.11
N ILE A 145 10.46 -19.43 -3.28
CA ILE A 145 9.27 -19.99 -3.94
C ILE A 145 8.62 -21.08 -3.07
N LEU A 146 9.43 -21.98 -2.52
CA LEU A 146 8.95 -23.06 -1.65
C LEU A 146 8.33 -22.51 -0.37
N LEU A 147 9.00 -21.57 0.29
CA LEU A 147 8.50 -20.96 1.52
C LEU A 147 7.21 -20.18 1.27
N SER A 148 7.17 -19.38 0.19
CA SER A 148 6.00 -18.60 -0.21
C SER A 148 4.76 -19.48 -0.41
N LEU A 149 4.89 -20.54 -1.21
CA LEU A 149 3.78 -21.47 -1.47
C LEU A 149 3.35 -22.21 -0.21
N LEU A 150 4.30 -22.63 0.64
CA LEU A 150 4.00 -23.29 1.91
C LEU A 150 3.18 -22.38 2.81
N LEU A 151 3.65 -21.14 3.05
CA LEU A 151 2.98 -20.18 3.94
C LEU A 151 1.61 -19.76 3.39
N TRP A 152 1.48 -19.49 2.10
CA TRP A 152 0.18 -19.16 1.51
C TRP A 152 -0.82 -20.31 1.65
N THR A 153 -0.36 -21.55 1.43
CA THR A 153 -1.24 -22.72 1.54
C THR A 153 -1.74 -22.91 2.98
N THR A 154 -0.84 -22.80 3.97
CA THR A 154 -1.17 -23.10 5.38
C THR A 154 -1.82 -21.94 6.12
N GLN A 155 -1.50 -20.69 5.78
CA GLN A 155 -1.98 -19.51 6.52
C GLN A 155 -3.14 -18.79 5.85
N ILE A 156 -3.39 -19.02 4.56
CA ILE A 156 -4.41 -18.28 3.80
C ILE A 156 -5.40 -19.25 3.14
N TYR A 157 -4.91 -20.15 2.29
CA TYR A 157 -5.78 -21.03 1.51
C TYR A 157 -6.58 -22.02 2.38
N GLN A 158 -5.91 -22.74 3.29
CA GLN A 158 -6.59 -23.70 4.18
C GLN A 158 -7.58 -23.04 5.17
N PRO A 159 -7.22 -21.95 5.89
CA PRO A 159 -8.17 -21.23 6.73
C PRO A 159 -9.39 -20.71 5.98
N GLU A 160 -9.22 -20.22 4.75
CA GLU A 160 -10.34 -19.77 3.93
C GLU A 160 -11.28 -20.93 3.55
N LEU A 161 -10.74 -22.11 3.22
CA LEU A 161 -11.58 -23.29 2.98
C LEU A 161 -12.41 -23.68 4.22
N ALA A 162 -11.83 -23.55 5.42
CA ALA A 162 -12.55 -23.77 6.67
C ALA A 162 -13.68 -22.74 6.86
N ARG A 163 -13.40 -21.44 6.65
CA ARG A 163 -14.41 -20.37 6.73
C ARG A 163 -15.55 -20.59 5.73
N LEU A 164 -15.24 -20.93 4.49
CA LEU A 164 -16.23 -21.23 3.45
C LEU A 164 -17.12 -22.43 3.84
N SER A 165 -16.57 -23.43 4.52
CA SER A 165 -17.37 -24.56 5.04
C SER A 165 -18.31 -24.14 6.18
N THR A 166 -17.89 -23.21 7.04
CA THR A 166 -18.74 -22.64 8.10
C THR A 166 -19.90 -21.84 7.50
N LEU A 167 -19.66 -21.07 6.43
CA LEU A 167 -20.69 -20.27 5.76
C LEU A 167 -21.81 -21.12 5.12
N GLN A 168 -21.51 -22.35 4.69
CA GLN A 168 -22.52 -23.29 4.20
C GLN A 168 -23.58 -23.60 5.26
N GLY A 169 -23.20 -23.61 6.55
CA GLY A 169 -24.13 -23.79 7.68
C GLY A 169 -25.19 -22.68 7.79
N TYR A 170 -24.89 -21.49 7.28
CA TYR A 170 -25.82 -20.35 7.21
C TYR A 170 -26.57 -20.28 5.87
N GLY A 171 -26.43 -21.29 5.00
CA GLY A 171 -27.03 -21.30 3.66
C GLY A 171 -26.33 -20.39 2.65
N VAL A 172 -25.10 -19.95 2.93
CA VAL A 172 -24.31 -19.10 2.03
C VAL A 172 -23.29 -19.95 1.27
N ASN A 173 -23.51 -20.13 -0.04
CA ASN A 173 -22.62 -20.88 -0.91
C ASN A 173 -21.64 -19.94 -1.61
N GLN A 174 -20.44 -19.80 -1.05
CA GLN A 174 -19.33 -19.05 -1.64
C GLN A 174 -18.18 -19.99 -2.05
N THR A 175 -17.34 -19.51 -2.95
CA THR A 175 -16.12 -20.20 -3.40
C THR A 175 -14.91 -19.31 -3.22
N PHE A 176 -13.72 -19.90 -3.09
CA PHE A 176 -12.46 -19.17 -3.01
C PHE A 176 -12.33 -18.15 -4.16
N ASN A 177 -12.09 -16.87 -3.82
CA ASN A 177 -12.09 -15.78 -4.79
C ASN A 177 -10.81 -14.92 -4.72
N PHE A 178 -10.00 -14.93 -5.78
CA PHE A 178 -8.80 -14.08 -5.90
C PHE A 178 -9.08 -12.58 -6.08
N GLU A 179 -10.34 -12.17 -6.19
CA GLU A 179 -10.72 -10.75 -6.14
C GLU A 179 -10.51 -10.16 -4.74
N LEU A 180 -10.67 -10.97 -3.69
CA LEU A 180 -10.37 -10.60 -2.31
C LEU A 180 -8.86 -10.40 -2.14
N THR A 181 -8.46 -9.25 -1.61
CA THR A 181 -7.04 -8.90 -1.48
C THR A 181 -6.34 -9.74 -0.41
N SER A 182 -7.06 -10.12 0.65
CA SER A 182 -6.57 -10.92 1.77
C SER A 182 -6.21 -12.36 1.37
N LEU A 183 -6.86 -12.90 0.33
CA LEU A 183 -6.68 -14.29 -0.13
C LEU A 183 -5.51 -14.49 -1.08
N ARG A 184 -4.91 -13.41 -1.56
CA ARG A 184 -3.80 -13.46 -2.52
C ARG A 184 -2.47 -13.73 -1.81
N ASN A 185 -1.51 -14.30 -2.53
CA ASN A 185 -0.23 -14.65 -1.94
C ASN A 185 0.68 -13.43 -1.75
N TRP A 186 0.76 -12.96 -0.51
CA TRP A 186 1.67 -11.91 -0.05
C TRP A 186 2.93 -12.43 0.66
N GLN A 187 3.11 -13.76 0.76
CA GLN A 187 4.21 -14.40 1.47
C GLN A 187 5.45 -14.66 0.59
N PRO A 188 6.67 -14.70 1.15
CA PRO A 188 7.02 -14.32 2.52
C PRO A 188 7.19 -12.80 2.68
N ILE A 189 7.23 -11.98 1.62
CA ILE A 189 7.69 -10.58 1.72
C ILE A 189 6.73 -9.70 2.56
N GLY A 190 5.44 -9.99 2.59
CA GLY A 190 4.42 -9.16 3.25
C GLY A 190 3.49 -8.41 2.30
N HIS A 191 3.68 -8.53 0.98
CA HIS A 191 2.82 -7.88 -0.01
C HIS A 191 2.85 -8.62 -1.37
N GLN A 192 1.66 -8.87 -1.94
CA GLN A 192 1.49 -9.67 -3.16
C GLN A 192 2.23 -9.15 -4.39
N ASN A 193 2.25 -7.82 -4.59
CA ASN A 193 2.95 -7.25 -5.74
C ASN A 193 4.47 -7.30 -5.53
N TYR A 194 4.97 -7.27 -4.28
CA TYR A 194 6.40 -7.41 -4.02
C TYR A 194 6.87 -8.83 -4.28
N VAL A 195 6.04 -9.84 -3.91
CA VAL A 195 6.28 -11.24 -4.27
C VAL A 195 6.34 -11.40 -5.79
N ALA A 196 5.36 -10.87 -6.52
CA ALA A 196 5.36 -10.89 -7.97
C ALA A 196 6.56 -10.15 -8.59
N GLY A 197 6.94 -8.99 -8.05
CA GLY A 197 8.11 -8.21 -8.46
C GLY A 197 9.43 -8.95 -8.32
N TYR A 198 9.60 -9.66 -7.20
CA TYR A 198 10.74 -10.54 -7.00
C TYR A 198 10.71 -11.75 -7.96
N LEU A 199 9.55 -12.38 -8.16
CA LEU A 199 9.40 -13.52 -9.05
C LEU A 199 9.74 -13.17 -10.52
N VAL A 200 9.29 -12.03 -11.03
CA VAL A 200 9.60 -11.62 -12.42
C VAL A 200 11.09 -11.30 -12.62
N LEU A 201 11.80 -10.92 -11.55
CA LEU A 201 13.27 -10.78 -11.60
C LEU A 201 13.95 -12.15 -11.69
N VAL A 202 13.55 -13.12 -10.87
CA VAL A 202 14.30 -14.38 -10.71
C VAL A 202 13.88 -15.50 -11.66
N LEU A 203 12.66 -15.50 -12.20
CA LEU A 203 12.18 -16.53 -13.13
C LEU A 203 13.05 -16.63 -14.41
N PRO A 204 13.41 -15.51 -15.08
CA PRO A 204 14.35 -15.56 -16.20
C PRO A 204 15.72 -16.13 -15.81
N LEU A 205 16.20 -15.86 -14.60
CA LEU A 205 17.45 -16.44 -14.09
C LEU A 205 17.35 -17.94 -13.93
N LEU A 206 16.26 -18.47 -13.36
CA LEU A 206 16.05 -19.93 -13.25
C LEU A 206 16.03 -20.60 -14.62
N ALA A 207 15.37 -19.99 -15.61
CA ALA A 207 15.40 -20.47 -16.99
C ALA A 207 16.83 -20.46 -17.58
N GLY A 208 17.60 -19.40 -17.33
CA GLY A 208 18.98 -19.32 -17.79
C GLY A 208 19.91 -20.34 -17.12
N LEU A 209 19.74 -20.59 -15.83
CA LEU A 209 20.45 -21.63 -15.09
C LEU A 209 20.05 -23.04 -15.55
N ALA A 210 18.77 -23.29 -15.83
CA ALA A 210 18.30 -24.56 -16.39
C ALA A 210 18.93 -24.86 -17.76
N TRP A 211 19.19 -23.83 -18.55
CA TRP A 211 19.87 -23.96 -19.84
C TRP A 211 21.38 -24.18 -19.68
N SER A 212 22.01 -23.43 -18.77
CA SER A 212 23.46 -23.45 -18.56
C SER A 212 23.95 -24.70 -17.82
N ASP A 213 23.22 -25.14 -16.78
CA ASP A 213 23.60 -26.28 -15.95
C ASP A 213 23.16 -27.62 -16.57
N ARG A 214 23.80 -28.70 -16.13
CA ARG A 214 23.55 -30.08 -16.58
C ARG A 214 23.20 -30.99 -15.39
N GLY A 215 22.79 -32.22 -15.67
CA GLY A 215 22.46 -33.22 -14.66
C GLY A 215 21.24 -32.84 -13.81
N TRP A 216 21.25 -33.22 -12.53
CA TRP A 216 20.14 -33.00 -11.60
C TRP A 216 19.82 -31.51 -11.38
N ARG A 217 20.82 -30.63 -11.46
CA ARG A 217 20.63 -29.18 -11.26
C ARG A 217 19.73 -28.56 -12.32
N ARG A 218 19.83 -29.00 -13.57
CA ARG A 218 18.91 -28.57 -14.63
C ARG A 218 17.45 -28.83 -14.27
N TRP A 219 17.17 -30.03 -13.77
CA TRP A 219 15.81 -30.40 -13.36
C TRP A 219 15.35 -29.63 -12.13
N LEU A 220 16.25 -29.37 -11.17
CA LEU A 220 15.97 -28.51 -10.03
C LEU A 220 15.51 -27.11 -10.49
N TRP A 221 16.23 -26.48 -11.42
CA TRP A 221 15.87 -25.17 -11.94
C TRP A 221 14.55 -25.17 -12.72
N LEU A 222 14.28 -26.23 -13.50
CA LEU A 222 13.01 -26.38 -14.23
C LEU A 222 11.81 -26.56 -13.28
N VAL A 223 11.94 -27.41 -12.26
CA VAL A 223 10.91 -27.58 -11.22
C VAL A 223 10.69 -26.25 -10.49
N GLY A 224 11.77 -25.55 -10.14
CA GLY A 224 11.71 -24.22 -9.58
C GLY A 224 10.96 -23.21 -10.43
N MET A 225 11.16 -23.24 -11.74
CA MET A 225 10.44 -22.36 -12.67
C MET A 225 8.95 -22.66 -12.70
N VAL A 226 8.56 -23.95 -12.72
CA VAL A 226 7.14 -24.35 -12.67
C VAL A 226 6.48 -23.91 -11.36
N LEU A 227 7.13 -24.18 -10.22
CA LEU A 227 6.65 -23.73 -8.91
C LEU A 227 6.63 -22.20 -8.81
N GLY A 228 7.59 -21.51 -9.41
CA GLY A 228 7.63 -20.05 -9.44
C GLY A 228 6.52 -19.43 -10.27
N LEU A 229 6.11 -20.06 -11.39
CA LEU A 229 4.93 -19.65 -12.16
C LEU A 229 3.63 -19.90 -11.39
N LEU A 230 3.52 -21.03 -10.69
CA LEU A 230 2.41 -21.31 -9.78
C LEU A 230 2.37 -20.27 -8.65
N ASN A 231 3.53 -19.90 -8.11
CA ASN A 231 3.62 -18.87 -7.10
C ASN A 231 3.15 -17.51 -7.66
N LEU A 232 3.61 -17.12 -8.85
CA LEU A 232 3.15 -15.90 -9.52
C LEU A 232 1.63 -15.92 -9.76
N TYR A 233 1.05 -17.07 -10.10
CA TYR A 233 -0.40 -17.23 -10.22
C TYR A 233 -1.12 -16.90 -8.90
N THR A 234 -0.63 -17.42 -7.77
CA THR A 234 -1.23 -17.20 -6.44
C THR A 234 -1.17 -15.74 -5.98
N THR A 235 -0.25 -14.93 -6.50
CA THR A 235 -0.19 -13.48 -6.20
C THR A 235 -1.33 -12.70 -6.85
N SER A 236 -1.96 -13.23 -7.91
CA SER A 236 -2.97 -12.54 -8.73
C SER A 236 -2.53 -11.13 -9.20
N SER A 237 -1.22 -10.92 -9.39
CA SER A 237 -0.64 -9.63 -9.80
C SER A 237 -0.72 -9.41 -11.30
N ARG A 238 -1.55 -8.46 -11.74
CA ARG A 238 -1.73 -8.07 -13.15
C ARG A 238 -0.41 -7.61 -13.79
N GLY A 239 0.32 -6.74 -13.09
CA GLY A 239 1.60 -6.19 -13.53
C GLY A 239 2.66 -7.27 -13.72
N GLY A 240 2.73 -8.25 -12.81
CA GLY A 240 3.67 -9.37 -12.90
C GLY A 240 3.43 -10.27 -14.12
N TRP A 241 2.18 -10.64 -14.39
CA TRP A 241 1.83 -11.45 -15.56
C TRP A 241 2.06 -10.72 -16.88
N LEU A 242 1.66 -9.45 -16.97
CA LEU A 242 1.90 -8.62 -18.15
C LEU A 242 3.40 -8.49 -18.43
N ALA A 243 4.20 -8.18 -17.40
CA ALA A 243 5.65 -8.07 -17.50
C ALA A 243 6.28 -9.36 -18.01
N LEU A 244 5.91 -10.51 -17.46
CA LEU A 244 6.45 -11.80 -17.87
C LEU A 244 6.07 -12.16 -19.31
N MET A 245 4.82 -11.91 -19.72
CA MET A 245 4.34 -12.19 -21.08
C MET A 245 5.07 -11.34 -22.12
N VAL A 246 5.15 -10.02 -21.91
CA VAL A 246 5.86 -9.11 -22.83
C VAL A 246 7.34 -9.47 -22.92
N THR A 247 7.97 -9.79 -21.78
CA THR A 247 9.36 -10.24 -21.74
C THR A 247 9.56 -11.55 -22.51
N GLY A 248 8.65 -12.52 -22.35
CA GLY A 248 8.68 -13.79 -23.06
C GLY A 248 8.52 -13.62 -24.57
N LEU A 249 7.60 -12.77 -25.03
CA LEU A 249 7.40 -12.46 -26.45
C LEU A 249 8.66 -11.83 -27.09
N ILE A 250 9.27 -10.87 -26.40
CA ILE A 250 10.52 -10.24 -26.86
C ILE A 250 11.66 -11.27 -26.88
N ALA A 251 11.76 -12.13 -25.87
CA ALA A 251 12.77 -13.19 -25.83
C ALA A 251 12.62 -14.18 -27.00
N VAL A 252 11.37 -14.56 -27.35
CA VAL A 252 11.08 -15.39 -28.53
C VAL A 252 11.49 -14.67 -29.82
N GLY A 253 11.13 -13.39 -29.95
CA GLY A 253 11.52 -12.57 -31.10
C GLY A 253 13.04 -12.47 -31.29
N ILE A 254 13.78 -12.19 -30.21
CA ILE A 254 15.25 -12.17 -30.21
C ILE A 254 15.80 -13.55 -30.59
N SER A 255 15.24 -14.64 -30.05
CA SER A 255 15.67 -16.01 -30.36
C SER A 255 15.48 -16.37 -31.83
N LEU A 256 14.36 -15.96 -32.45
CA LEU A 256 14.08 -16.19 -33.88
C LEU A 256 15.04 -15.42 -34.80
N LEU A 257 15.55 -14.26 -34.36
CA LEU A 257 16.42 -13.39 -35.14
C LEU A 257 17.92 -13.72 -34.97
N TYR A 258 18.35 -14.12 -33.77
CA TYR A 258 19.78 -14.26 -33.44
C TYR A 258 20.23 -15.69 -33.13
N ASN A 259 19.32 -16.63 -32.81
CA ASN A 259 19.70 -17.96 -32.35
C ASN A 259 19.59 -19.01 -33.46
N ARG A 260 20.48 -20.01 -33.44
CA ARG A 260 20.43 -21.19 -34.33
C ARG A 260 19.46 -22.27 -33.85
N LEU A 261 18.48 -21.92 -33.01
CA LEU A 261 17.40 -22.85 -32.67
C LEU A 261 16.58 -23.11 -33.95
N PRO A 262 16.25 -24.37 -34.28
CA PRO A 262 15.38 -24.64 -35.40
C PRO A 262 14.07 -23.86 -35.21
N ARG A 263 13.74 -23.00 -36.18
CA ARG A 263 12.53 -22.16 -36.19
C ARG A 263 11.27 -22.88 -35.67
N PRO A 264 10.95 -24.14 -36.05
CA PRO A 264 9.77 -24.82 -35.52
C PRO A 264 9.83 -25.05 -34.00
N LEU A 265 11.01 -25.34 -33.44
CA LEU A 265 11.16 -25.54 -32.00
C LEU A 265 11.06 -24.22 -31.22
N ALA A 266 11.65 -23.14 -31.74
CA ALA A 266 11.52 -21.80 -31.15
C ALA A 266 10.06 -21.33 -31.16
N LEU A 267 9.34 -21.56 -32.27
CA LEU A 267 7.91 -21.27 -32.39
C LEU A 267 7.06 -22.18 -31.49
N ALA A 268 7.41 -23.46 -31.34
CA ALA A 268 6.69 -24.39 -30.45
C ALA A 268 6.87 -24.03 -28.97
N ILE A 269 8.08 -23.67 -28.54
CA ILE A 269 8.36 -23.23 -27.17
C ILE A 269 7.67 -21.89 -26.92
N GLY A 270 7.81 -20.93 -27.83
CA GLY A 270 7.16 -19.62 -27.72
C GLY A 270 5.63 -19.71 -27.74
N GLY A 271 5.08 -20.53 -28.63
CA GLY A 271 3.64 -20.79 -28.73
C GLY A 271 3.08 -21.51 -27.51
N THR A 272 3.78 -22.50 -26.97
CA THR A 272 3.38 -23.19 -25.73
C THR A 272 3.43 -22.23 -24.53
N ALA A 273 4.49 -21.44 -24.40
CA ALA A 273 4.62 -20.46 -23.32
C ALA A 273 3.53 -19.38 -23.41
N LEU A 274 3.25 -18.88 -24.62
CA LEU A 274 2.16 -17.93 -24.85
C LEU A 274 0.80 -18.55 -24.56
N GLY A 275 0.56 -19.79 -25.02
CA GLY A 275 -0.68 -20.53 -24.77
C GLY A 275 -0.94 -20.78 -23.29
N LEU A 276 0.07 -21.19 -22.53
CA LEU A 276 -0.02 -21.35 -21.07
C LEU A 276 -0.23 -20.02 -20.37
N GLY A 277 0.41 -18.94 -20.83
CA GLY A 277 0.17 -17.59 -20.32
C GLY A 277 -1.26 -17.11 -20.55
N VAL A 278 -1.78 -17.31 -21.77
CA VAL A 278 -3.18 -16.99 -22.13
C VAL A 278 -4.16 -17.83 -21.31
N LEU A 279 -3.91 -19.13 -21.17
CA LEU A 279 -4.74 -20.01 -20.33
C LEU A 279 -4.73 -19.57 -18.86
N GLY A 280 -3.58 -19.18 -18.32
CA GLY A 280 -3.47 -18.63 -16.96
C GLY A 280 -4.24 -17.32 -16.79
N VAL A 281 -4.21 -16.43 -17.79
CA VAL A 281 -5.01 -15.20 -17.82
C VAL A 281 -6.50 -15.51 -17.88
N ILE A 282 -6.93 -16.49 -18.68
CA ILE A 282 -8.33 -16.91 -18.78
C ILE A 282 -8.81 -17.59 -17.48
N ALA A 283 -7.96 -18.36 -16.82
CA ALA A 283 -8.33 -19.06 -15.58
C ALA A 283 -8.55 -18.10 -14.39
N ASN A 284 -7.91 -16.92 -14.40
CA ASN A 284 -8.00 -15.95 -13.31
C ASN A 284 -9.05 -14.85 -13.63
N PRO A 285 -10.16 -14.73 -12.88
CA PRO A 285 -11.21 -13.72 -13.11
C PRO A 285 -10.67 -12.28 -13.20
N ARG A 286 -9.69 -11.94 -12.36
CA ARG A 286 -9.12 -10.60 -12.27
C ARG A 286 -8.21 -10.27 -13.45
N LEU A 287 -7.53 -11.27 -14.03
CA LEU A 287 -6.74 -11.12 -15.26
C LEU A 287 -7.64 -11.04 -16.49
N ARG A 288 -8.73 -11.83 -16.54
CA ARG A 288 -9.78 -11.70 -17.57
C ARG A 288 -10.39 -10.31 -17.61
N GLN A 289 -10.67 -9.72 -16.45
CA GLN A 289 -11.27 -8.39 -16.36
C GLN A 289 -10.40 -7.31 -17.03
N VAL A 290 -9.06 -7.44 -16.97
CA VAL A 290 -8.16 -6.50 -17.66
C VAL A 290 -8.36 -6.55 -19.18
N LEU A 291 -8.51 -7.75 -19.75
CA LEU A 291 -8.76 -7.91 -21.19
C LEU A 291 -10.11 -7.31 -21.60
N SER A 292 -11.16 -7.53 -20.80
CA SER A 292 -12.48 -6.96 -21.09
C SER A 292 -12.49 -5.44 -20.94
N SER A 293 -11.84 -4.88 -19.91
CA SER A 293 -11.71 -3.43 -19.72
C SER A 293 -10.93 -2.76 -20.86
N LEU A 294 -9.84 -3.38 -21.34
CA LEU A 294 -9.09 -2.89 -22.50
C LEU A 294 -9.93 -2.94 -23.79
N ALA A 295 -10.72 -3.99 -23.98
CA ALA A 295 -11.58 -4.13 -25.15
C ALA A 295 -12.76 -3.13 -25.16
N GLN A 296 -13.27 -2.77 -23.97
CA GLN A 296 -14.43 -1.89 -23.81
C GLN A 296 -14.05 -0.41 -23.59
N GLY A 297 -12.77 -0.10 -23.41
CA GLY A 297 -12.30 1.25 -23.10
C GLY A 297 -12.82 1.80 -21.76
N ASN A 298 -13.39 0.94 -20.91
CA ASN A 298 -14.07 1.34 -19.68
C ASN A 298 -13.18 1.00 -18.48
N PHE A 299 -12.48 2.02 -17.99
CA PHE A 299 -11.40 1.90 -17.01
C PHE A 299 -11.83 2.25 -15.57
N VAL A 300 -13.13 2.20 -15.26
CA VAL A 300 -13.65 2.56 -13.93
C VAL A 300 -13.58 1.35 -12.99
N GLY A 301 -12.68 1.37 -12.00
CA GLY A 301 -12.55 0.30 -10.99
C GLY A 301 -11.45 0.56 -9.94
N GLY A 302 -11.67 0.07 -8.70
CA GLY A 302 -10.98 0.47 -7.47
C GLY A 302 -9.44 0.40 -7.45
N GLU A 303 -8.81 -0.59 -8.08
CA GLU A 303 -7.33 -0.64 -8.13
C GLU A 303 -6.73 0.36 -9.12
N LEU A 304 -7.45 0.67 -10.21
CA LEU A 304 -6.97 1.61 -11.20
C LEU A 304 -7.22 3.06 -10.75
N SER A 305 -8.38 3.34 -10.15
CA SER A 305 -8.66 4.64 -9.53
C SER A 305 -7.58 4.99 -8.50
N TYR A 306 -7.27 4.03 -7.63
CA TYR A 306 -6.22 4.15 -6.63
C TYR A 306 -4.86 4.53 -7.26
N ARG A 307 -4.43 3.82 -8.31
CA ARG A 307 -3.16 4.12 -9.01
C ARG A 307 -3.19 5.45 -9.74
N VAL A 308 -4.34 5.86 -10.28
CA VAL A 308 -4.52 7.17 -10.92
C VAL A 308 -4.37 8.29 -9.89
N VAL A 309 -4.97 8.15 -8.71
CA VAL A 309 -4.80 9.09 -7.60
C VAL A 309 -3.34 9.17 -7.19
N THR A 310 -2.68 8.05 -6.87
CA THR A 310 -1.29 8.07 -6.39
C THR A 310 -0.33 8.62 -7.45
N ASN A 311 -0.51 8.29 -8.73
CA ASN A 311 0.29 8.88 -9.81
C ASN A 311 0.07 10.39 -9.93
N ALA A 312 -1.20 10.84 -9.95
CA ALA A 312 -1.51 12.26 -10.01
C ALA A 312 -0.88 13.03 -8.84
N THR A 313 -0.93 12.47 -7.63
CA THR A 313 -0.25 13.03 -6.44
C THR A 313 1.25 13.12 -6.66
N GLY A 314 1.91 12.04 -7.11
CA GLY A 314 3.36 12.02 -7.37
C GLY A 314 3.80 13.04 -8.42
N TRP A 315 3.02 13.19 -9.50
CA TRP A 315 3.29 14.20 -10.51
C TRP A 315 3.14 15.63 -9.97
N ARG A 316 2.11 15.90 -9.16
CA ARG A 316 1.95 17.19 -8.46
C ARG A 316 3.10 17.50 -7.52
N MET A 317 3.59 16.50 -6.77
CA MET A 317 4.76 16.65 -5.91
C MET A 317 5.98 17.12 -6.71
N GLY A 318 6.37 16.42 -7.78
CA GLY A 318 7.55 16.81 -8.55
C GLY A 318 7.35 18.09 -9.37
N LEU A 319 6.12 18.38 -9.84
CA LEU A 319 5.81 19.66 -10.50
C LEU A 319 5.94 20.86 -9.55
N SER A 320 5.65 20.67 -8.26
CA SER A 320 5.82 21.73 -7.25
C SER A 320 7.30 22.06 -7.00
N ARG A 321 8.20 21.08 -7.17
CA ARG A 321 9.65 21.23 -6.95
C ARG A 321 10.48 20.46 -8.02
N PRO A 322 10.52 20.91 -9.29
CA PRO A 322 11.10 20.12 -10.38
C PRO A 322 12.58 19.75 -10.21
N PHE A 323 13.37 20.59 -9.54
CA PHE A 323 14.82 20.37 -9.41
C PHE A 323 15.24 19.59 -8.16
N THR A 324 14.45 19.63 -7.09
CA THR A 324 14.79 18.98 -5.81
C THR A 324 13.85 17.82 -5.47
N GLY A 325 12.65 17.78 -6.07
CA GLY A 325 11.53 17.01 -5.55
C GLY A 325 11.14 17.46 -4.14
N VAL A 326 10.28 16.69 -3.48
CA VAL A 326 9.88 16.91 -2.08
C VAL A 326 10.90 16.35 -1.06
N GLY A 327 11.89 15.59 -1.54
CA GLY A 327 12.91 14.93 -0.73
C GLY A 327 12.71 13.41 -0.64
N PRO A 328 13.79 12.61 -0.56
CA PRO A 328 13.69 11.15 -0.44
C PRO A 328 12.88 10.73 0.79
N GLY A 329 11.99 9.74 0.63
CA GLY A 329 11.16 9.21 1.71
C GLY A 329 10.13 10.18 2.31
N SER A 330 9.93 11.35 1.71
CA SER A 330 9.01 12.37 2.24
C SER A 330 7.56 12.16 1.82
N VAL A 331 7.29 11.25 0.87
CA VAL A 331 5.93 10.94 0.39
C VAL A 331 4.90 10.76 1.51
N PRO A 332 5.08 9.87 2.52
CA PRO A 332 4.10 9.69 3.58
C PRO A 332 3.77 10.98 4.36
N LEU A 333 4.72 11.93 4.43
CA LEU A 333 4.57 13.17 5.20
C LEU A 333 3.85 14.27 4.41
N VAL A 334 3.91 14.25 3.07
CA VAL A 334 3.29 15.28 2.21
C VAL A 334 2.15 14.75 1.36
N TYR A 335 1.84 13.46 1.43
CA TYR A 335 0.91 12.81 0.50
C TYR A 335 -0.44 13.53 0.43
N GLN A 336 -1.05 13.84 1.58
CA GLN A 336 -2.37 14.47 1.63
C GLN A 336 -2.36 15.92 1.15
N LYS A 337 -1.25 16.66 1.33
CA LYS A 337 -1.09 18.02 0.78
C LYS A 337 -1.24 18.08 -0.74
N TYR A 338 -0.72 17.06 -1.44
CA TYR A 338 -0.74 17.03 -2.91
C TYR A 338 -1.87 16.16 -3.48
N ARG A 339 -2.58 15.43 -2.61
CA ARG A 339 -3.66 14.52 -3.00
C ARG A 339 -4.79 15.32 -3.67
N PRO A 340 -5.28 14.91 -4.84
CA PRO A 340 -6.40 15.59 -5.48
C PRO A 340 -7.68 15.52 -4.66
N HIS A 341 -8.42 16.64 -4.56
CA HIS A 341 -9.74 16.66 -3.89
C HIS A 341 -10.73 15.67 -4.53
N TRP A 342 -10.65 15.48 -5.84
CA TRP A 342 -11.49 14.52 -6.57
C TRP A 342 -11.22 13.04 -6.25
N ALA A 343 -10.19 12.74 -5.46
CA ALA A 343 -9.86 11.37 -5.07
C ALA A 343 -10.85 10.77 -4.05
N GLY A 344 -11.75 11.58 -3.48
CA GLY A 344 -12.79 11.08 -2.57
C GLY A 344 -12.18 10.41 -1.35
N ARG A 345 -12.57 9.16 -1.07
CA ARG A 345 -12.03 8.29 -0.01
C ARG A 345 -11.00 7.27 -0.51
N ASP A 346 -10.64 7.30 -1.78
CA ASP A 346 -9.69 6.33 -2.34
C ASP A 346 -8.24 6.79 -2.14
N ALA A 347 -7.35 5.90 -1.71
CA ALA A 347 -5.96 6.25 -1.40
C ALA A 347 -5.85 7.49 -0.46
N GLU A 348 -6.50 7.48 0.71
CA GLU A 348 -6.50 8.61 1.68
C GLU A 348 -5.10 8.93 2.25
N LEU A 349 -4.30 7.92 2.54
CA LEU A 349 -2.93 8.07 3.06
C LEU A 349 -2.05 6.97 2.48
N GLN A 350 -0.85 7.32 1.99
CA GLN A 350 0.05 6.36 1.36
C GLN A 350 1.52 6.67 1.65
N PHE A 351 2.31 5.61 1.90
CA PHE A 351 3.77 5.74 2.01
C PHE A 351 4.49 5.62 0.65
N GLN A 352 3.81 5.12 -0.38
CA GLN A 352 4.36 4.98 -1.74
C GLN A 352 3.32 5.33 -2.82
N LEU A 353 3.80 5.81 -3.96
CA LEU A 353 2.97 6.33 -5.05
C LEU A 353 2.57 5.26 -6.09
N HIS A 354 2.90 3.99 -5.85
CA HIS A 354 2.53 2.85 -6.71
C HIS A 354 2.90 3.10 -8.18
N SER A 355 4.05 3.71 -8.40
CA SER A 355 4.71 3.88 -9.69
C SER A 355 6.12 4.37 -9.42
N THR A 356 7.12 3.61 -9.83
CA THR A 356 8.53 3.99 -9.64
C THR A 356 8.86 5.31 -10.33
N PRO A 357 8.43 5.58 -11.58
CA PRO A 357 8.58 6.90 -12.19
C PRO A 357 7.95 8.04 -11.38
N ALA A 358 6.70 7.88 -10.91
CA ALA A 358 6.03 8.91 -10.13
C ALA A 358 6.69 9.11 -8.75
N GLN A 359 7.16 8.03 -8.12
CA GLN A 359 7.91 8.09 -6.86
C GLN A 359 9.22 8.86 -7.03
N LEU A 360 10.03 8.46 -8.01
CA LEU A 360 11.33 9.09 -8.27
C LEU A 360 11.18 10.56 -8.70
N TRP A 361 10.14 10.88 -9.48
CA TRP A 361 9.81 12.26 -9.84
C TRP A 361 9.35 13.08 -8.63
N GLY A 362 8.44 12.52 -7.81
CA GLY A 362 7.95 13.19 -6.62
C GLY A 362 9.07 13.49 -5.62
N GLU A 363 9.89 12.49 -5.32
CA GLU A 363 10.95 12.60 -4.31
C GLU A 363 12.20 13.33 -4.79
N LEU A 364 12.69 13.03 -6.00
CA LEU A 364 13.98 13.51 -6.51
C LEU A 364 13.86 14.55 -7.65
N GLY A 365 12.65 14.85 -8.13
CA GLY A 365 12.44 15.72 -9.28
C GLY A 365 13.04 15.16 -10.58
N LEU A 366 13.60 16.04 -11.41
CA LEU A 366 14.22 15.71 -12.70
C LEU A 366 15.34 14.67 -12.57
N TRP A 367 16.06 14.64 -11.45
CA TRP A 367 17.15 13.70 -11.24
C TRP A 367 16.67 12.25 -11.20
N GLY A 368 15.53 11.98 -10.56
CA GLY A 368 14.98 10.64 -10.46
C GLY A 368 14.67 10.04 -11.84
N ILE A 369 14.08 10.84 -12.72
CA ILE A 369 13.78 10.45 -14.10
C ILE A 369 15.08 10.34 -14.92
N ALA A 370 15.98 11.32 -14.81
CA ALA A 370 17.23 11.34 -15.58
C ALA A 370 18.11 10.12 -15.28
N VAL A 371 18.22 9.71 -14.01
CA VAL A 371 18.96 8.51 -13.58
C VAL A 371 18.37 7.25 -14.22
N ALA A 372 17.04 7.07 -14.13
CA ALA A 372 16.36 5.90 -14.68
C ALA A 372 16.52 5.83 -16.22
N LEU A 373 16.29 6.94 -16.93
CA LEU A 373 16.44 6.98 -18.39
C LEU A 373 17.88 6.75 -18.84
N THR A 374 18.86 7.32 -18.13
CA THR A 374 20.28 7.13 -18.44
C THR A 374 20.69 5.68 -18.21
N LEU A 375 20.21 5.04 -17.14
CA LEU A 375 20.46 3.62 -16.88
C LEU A 375 19.89 2.73 -17.99
N VAL A 376 18.63 2.95 -18.38
CA VAL A 376 17.99 2.23 -19.49
C VAL A 376 18.77 2.43 -20.78
N LEU A 377 19.17 3.67 -21.08
CA LEU A 377 19.96 3.98 -22.27
C LEU A 377 21.30 3.24 -22.28
N VAL A 378 22.03 3.24 -21.16
CA VAL A 378 23.30 2.51 -21.01
C VAL A 378 23.11 1.01 -21.28
N LEU A 379 22.09 0.39 -20.67
CA LEU A 379 21.77 -1.02 -20.87
C LEU A 379 21.41 -1.33 -22.33
N VAL A 380 20.55 -0.52 -22.95
CA VAL A 380 20.16 -0.69 -24.36
C VAL A 380 21.37 -0.57 -25.29
N LEU A 381 22.19 0.48 -25.11
CA LEU A 381 23.38 0.69 -25.94
C LEU A 381 24.38 -0.45 -25.81
N LEU A 382 24.59 -0.96 -24.59
CA LEU A 382 25.47 -2.11 -24.35
C LEU A 382 24.95 -3.37 -25.01
N THR A 383 23.67 -3.69 -24.82
CA THR A 383 23.04 -4.86 -25.41
C THR A 383 23.04 -4.78 -26.94
N VAL A 384 22.75 -3.62 -27.54
CA VAL A 384 22.81 -3.42 -29.00
C VAL A 384 24.23 -3.59 -29.52
N ARG A 385 25.25 -3.03 -28.84
CA ARG A 385 26.66 -3.20 -29.22
C ARG A 385 27.09 -4.66 -29.16
N TRP A 386 26.64 -5.40 -28.14
CA TRP A 386 26.92 -6.83 -28.00
C TRP A 386 26.19 -7.67 -29.07
N MET A 387 24.92 -7.38 -29.36
CA MET A 387 24.16 -8.02 -30.44
C MET A 387 24.79 -7.80 -31.82
N ARG A 388 25.29 -6.59 -32.10
CA ARG A 388 26.01 -6.28 -33.35
C ARG A 388 27.32 -7.07 -33.51
N ARG A 389 27.89 -7.59 -32.42
CA ARG A 389 29.06 -8.49 -32.41
C ARG A 389 28.67 -9.98 -32.40
N GLY A 390 27.40 -10.30 -32.65
CA GLY A 390 26.91 -11.67 -32.77
C GLY A 390 26.39 -12.29 -31.48
N ALA A 391 26.45 -11.62 -30.33
CA ALA A 391 25.94 -12.08 -29.03
C ALA A 391 26.43 -13.49 -28.58
N GLN A 392 27.62 -13.92 -29.03
CA GLN A 392 28.19 -15.23 -28.69
C GLN A 392 29.26 -15.14 -27.61
N ASP A 393 30.16 -14.17 -27.73
CA ASP A 393 31.25 -13.98 -26.77
C ASP A 393 30.96 -12.81 -25.83
N THR A 394 31.33 -12.98 -24.56
CA THR A 394 31.33 -11.89 -23.58
C THR A 394 32.76 -11.68 -23.09
N PRO A 395 33.21 -10.43 -22.89
CA PRO A 395 34.57 -10.15 -22.41
C PRO A 395 34.94 -10.87 -21.10
N ALA A 396 33.97 -11.11 -20.22
CA ALA A 396 34.16 -11.82 -18.96
C ALA A 396 34.01 -13.35 -19.03
N GLY A 397 33.69 -13.92 -20.20
CA GLY A 397 33.50 -15.36 -20.39
C GLY A 397 32.19 -15.93 -19.80
N LEU A 398 31.21 -15.07 -19.49
CA LEU A 398 29.87 -15.49 -19.07
C LEU A 398 29.06 -15.99 -20.27
N PRO A 399 28.40 -17.16 -20.20
CA PRO A 399 27.58 -17.67 -21.29
C PRO A 399 26.46 -16.68 -21.68
N PRO A 400 26.13 -16.53 -22.99
CA PRO A 400 25.12 -15.59 -23.45
C PRO A 400 23.77 -15.72 -22.76
N VAL A 401 23.33 -16.94 -22.45
CA VAL A 401 22.04 -17.18 -21.79
C VAL A 401 22.00 -16.59 -20.37
N LEU A 402 23.14 -16.56 -19.67
CA LEU A 402 23.27 -15.93 -18.35
C LEU A 402 23.50 -14.42 -18.41
N VAL A 403 23.65 -13.84 -19.61
CA VAL A 403 23.56 -12.39 -19.85
C VAL A 403 22.12 -11.99 -20.17
N TRP A 404 21.47 -12.78 -21.03
CA TRP A 404 20.07 -12.57 -21.38
C TRP A 404 19.13 -12.70 -20.19
N SER A 405 19.40 -13.60 -19.23
CA SER A 405 18.52 -13.80 -18.09
C SER A 405 18.44 -12.59 -17.13
N PRO A 406 19.54 -11.97 -16.64
CA PRO A 406 19.45 -10.71 -15.90
C PRO A 406 18.83 -9.58 -16.72
N LEU A 407 19.13 -9.46 -18.02
CA LEU A 407 18.51 -8.44 -18.89
C LEU A 407 16.99 -8.62 -18.98
N ALA A 408 16.52 -9.85 -19.15
CA ALA A 408 15.11 -10.19 -19.17
C ALA A 408 14.44 -9.91 -17.81
N GLY A 409 15.08 -10.26 -16.71
CA GLY A 409 14.60 -9.95 -15.36
C GLY A 409 14.48 -8.45 -15.12
N LEU A 410 15.52 -7.66 -15.45
CA LEU A 410 15.49 -6.19 -15.33
C LEU A 410 14.42 -5.55 -16.22
N PHE A 411 14.23 -6.06 -17.43
CA PHE A 411 13.18 -5.57 -18.33
C PHE A 411 11.78 -5.89 -17.80
N ALA A 412 11.54 -7.13 -17.34
CA ALA A 412 10.28 -7.54 -16.74
C ALA A 412 9.95 -6.68 -15.50
N PHE A 413 10.93 -6.52 -14.60
CA PHE A 413 10.79 -5.65 -13.44
C PHE A 413 10.56 -4.18 -13.84
N GLY A 414 11.27 -3.69 -14.86
CA GLY A 414 11.07 -2.34 -15.41
C GLY A 414 9.62 -2.10 -15.83
N LEU A 415 8.99 -3.05 -16.54
CA LEU A 415 7.56 -2.98 -16.88
C LEU A 415 6.67 -2.96 -15.64
N MET A 416 6.95 -3.82 -14.66
CA MET A 416 6.19 -3.87 -13.41
C MET A 416 6.31 -2.56 -12.61
N SER A 417 7.50 -1.96 -12.59
CA SER A 417 7.83 -0.72 -11.89
C SER A 417 7.08 0.51 -12.41
N LEU A 418 6.51 0.45 -13.62
CA LEU A 418 5.62 1.51 -14.13
C LEU A 418 4.33 1.63 -13.30
N THR A 419 3.93 0.51 -12.69
CA THR A 419 2.68 0.39 -11.95
C THR A 419 2.90 0.19 -10.46
N ASP A 420 4.13 -0.01 -9.98
CA ASP A 420 4.40 -0.20 -8.56
C ASP A 420 5.76 0.41 -8.17
N TYR A 421 5.94 0.69 -6.88
CA TYR A 421 7.22 1.12 -6.32
C TYR A 421 7.75 0.03 -5.39
N GLN A 422 9.00 -0.39 -5.59
CA GLN A 422 9.56 -1.57 -4.91
C GLN A 422 11.07 -1.46 -4.65
N LEU A 423 11.65 -0.26 -4.80
CA LEU A 423 13.11 -0.07 -4.67
C LEU A 423 13.60 -0.05 -3.22
N ASP A 424 12.67 0.07 -2.26
CA ASP A 424 12.92 -0.02 -0.82
C ASP A 424 12.80 -1.45 -0.27
N ILE A 425 12.47 -2.43 -1.13
CA ILE A 425 12.32 -3.83 -0.74
C ILE A 425 13.68 -4.55 -0.83
N PRO A 426 14.25 -5.05 0.28
CA PRO A 426 15.60 -5.61 0.32
C PRO A 426 15.88 -6.70 -0.73
N ALA A 427 14.94 -7.64 -0.87
CA ALA A 427 15.03 -8.76 -1.82
C ALA A 427 15.15 -8.27 -3.27
N ILE A 428 14.39 -7.22 -3.62
CA ILE A 428 14.34 -6.64 -4.95
C ILE A 428 15.57 -5.76 -5.17
N ALA A 429 15.85 -4.81 -4.29
CA ALA A 429 17.00 -3.91 -4.39
C ALA A 429 18.33 -4.67 -4.47
N GLY A 430 18.51 -5.72 -3.66
CA GLY A 430 19.71 -6.56 -3.70
C GLY A 430 19.83 -7.35 -5.01
N THR A 431 18.72 -7.88 -5.54
CA THR A 431 18.71 -8.57 -6.86
C THR A 431 19.02 -7.60 -8.00
N LEU A 432 18.49 -6.37 -7.96
CA LEU A 432 18.80 -5.32 -8.93
C LEU A 432 20.30 -4.95 -8.89
N ALA A 433 20.85 -4.71 -7.69
CA ALA A 433 22.28 -4.41 -7.54
C ALA A 433 23.17 -5.55 -8.06
N LEU A 434 22.78 -6.81 -7.79
CA LEU A 434 23.46 -8.01 -8.30
C LEU A 434 23.43 -8.07 -9.83
N TYR A 435 22.25 -7.92 -10.45
CA TYR A 435 22.12 -7.98 -11.91
C TYR A 435 22.87 -6.85 -12.60
N LEU A 436 22.77 -5.62 -12.08
CA LEU A 436 23.52 -4.49 -12.61
C LEU A 436 25.04 -4.70 -12.48
N ALA A 437 25.53 -5.21 -11.34
CA ALA A 437 26.95 -5.52 -11.15
C ALA A 437 27.45 -6.59 -12.11
N VAL A 438 26.68 -7.67 -12.29
CA VAL A 438 26.97 -8.75 -13.24
C VAL A 438 27.04 -8.19 -14.67
N LEU A 439 26.05 -7.41 -15.10
CA LEU A 439 26.02 -6.85 -16.45
C LEU A 439 27.15 -5.84 -16.70
N ALA A 440 27.39 -4.94 -15.75
CA ALA A 440 28.49 -3.97 -15.84
C ALA A 440 29.84 -4.68 -16.03
N ARG A 441 30.11 -5.72 -15.24
CA ARG A 441 31.38 -6.46 -15.28
C ARG A 441 31.48 -7.48 -16.39
N THR A 442 30.36 -7.97 -16.91
CA THR A 442 30.36 -8.83 -18.10
C THR A 442 30.94 -8.08 -19.31
N PHE A 443 30.62 -6.79 -19.45
CA PHE A 443 31.08 -5.94 -20.57
C PHE A 443 32.30 -5.07 -20.25
N ASN A 444 32.79 -5.07 -19.01
CA ASN A 444 34.01 -4.39 -18.59
C ASN A 444 34.72 -5.20 -17.48
N PRO A 445 35.37 -6.32 -17.84
CA PRO A 445 36.05 -7.19 -16.87
C PRO A 445 37.18 -6.41 -16.19
N VAL A 446 37.43 -6.72 -14.92
CA VAL A 446 38.54 -6.12 -14.17
C VAL A 446 39.85 -6.61 -14.78
N SER A 447 40.72 -5.70 -15.23
CA SER A 447 42.07 -6.06 -15.67
C SER A 447 42.85 -6.66 -14.49
N THR A 448 43.27 -7.91 -14.62
CA THR A 448 44.09 -8.62 -13.62
C THR A 448 45.56 -8.25 -13.70
N THR A 449 45.99 -7.72 -14.84
CA THR A 449 47.34 -7.20 -15.09
C THR A 449 47.31 -5.67 -15.14
N GLU A 450 48.12 -5.08 -14.25
CA GLU A 450 48.77 -3.75 -14.31
C GLU A 450 48.68 -2.95 -13.00
N ASP A 451 49.89 -2.72 -12.47
CA ASP A 451 50.27 -1.62 -11.59
C ASP A 451 49.53 -0.34 -11.93
N SER A 452 48.58 0.03 -11.07
CA SER A 452 48.05 1.39 -11.12
C SER A 452 49.08 2.29 -10.46
N GLY A 453 49.73 3.18 -11.22
CA GLY A 453 50.58 4.27 -10.73
C GLY A 453 49.88 5.30 -9.82
N ALA A 454 48.75 4.92 -9.21
CA ALA A 454 48.06 5.69 -8.20
C ALA A 454 48.76 5.46 -6.85
N THR A 455 49.30 6.53 -6.26
CA THR A 455 49.92 6.45 -4.93
C THR A 455 48.92 5.89 -3.91
N PRO A 456 49.32 4.90 -3.07
CA PRO A 456 48.45 4.29 -2.05
C PRO A 456 47.74 5.31 -1.14
N ARG A 457 48.35 6.48 -0.99
CA ARG A 457 47.85 7.60 -0.19
C ARG A 457 46.48 8.12 -0.65
N ARG A 458 46.18 8.14 -1.95
CA ARG A 458 44.95 8.76 -2.48
C ARG A 458 43.70 7.93 -2.19
N HIS A 459 43.72 6.63 -2.49
CA HIS A 459 42.55 5.77 -2.27
C HIS A 459 42.34 5.48 -0.77
N ARG A 460 43.41 5.41 0.03
CA ARG A 460 43.31 5.37 1.50
C ARG A 460 42.71 6.64 2.10
N LEU A 461 43.03 7.82 1.55
CA LEU A 461 42.39 9.07 1.96
C LEU A 461 40.88 9.06 1.67
N ILE A 462 40.47 8.64 0.47
CA ILE A 462 39.05 8.51 0.11
C ILE A 462 38.35 7.52 1.04
N ALA A 463 38.97 6.36 1.29
CA ALA A 463 38.43 5.37 2.23
C ALA A 463 38.33 5.93 3.66
N GLY A 464 39.31 6.71 4.12
CA GLY A 464 39.28 7.38 5.42
C GLY A 464 38.18 8.42 5.55
N VAL A 465 37.99 9.27 4.53
CA VAL A 465 36.88 10.24 4.47
C VAL A 465 35.54 9.53 4.45
N GLY A 466 35.40 8.49 3.61
CA GLY A 466 34.19 7.68 3.53
C GLY A 466 33.86 7.01 4.87
N LEU A 467 34.86 6.46 5.56
CA LEU A 467 34.69 5.88 6.89
C LEU A 467 34.24 6.93 7.92
N GLY A 468 34.82 8.13 7.87
CA GLY A 468 34.40 9.26 8.71
C GLY A 468 32.94 9.66 8.47
N LEU A 469 32.50 9.73 7.22
CA LEU A 469 31.11 10.01 6.86
C LEU A 469 30.16 8.88 7.30
N THR A 470 30.56 7.63 7.12
CA THR A 470 29.79 6.47 7.60
C THR A 470 29.65 6.49 9.10
N LEU A 471 30.73 6.76 9.84
CA LEU A 471 30.67 6.86 11.30
C LEU A 471 29.80 8.04 11.76
N ALA A 472 29.94 9.21 11.13
CA ALA A 472 29.12 10.37 11.44
C ALA A 472 27.62 10.09 11.22
N MET A 473 27.27 9.40 10.14
CA MET A 473 25.90 9.01 9.88
C MET A 473 25.40 7.96 10.88
N THR A 474 26.19 6.92 11.18
CA THR A 474 25.84 5.94 12.20
C THR A 474 25.59 6.60 13.56
N LEU A 475 26.42 7.57 13.97
CA LEU A 475 26.22 8.34 15.20
C LEU A 475 24.96 9.21 15.15
N TRP A 476 24.65 9.82 14.01
CA TRP A 476 23.43 10.59 13.80
C TRP A 476 22.16 9.72 13.88
N LEU A 477 22.24 8.44 13.50
CA LEU A 477 21.13 7.48 13.55
C LEU A 477 20.87 6.94 14.98
N VAL A 478 21.84 7.02 15.89
CA VAL A 478 21.71 6.47 17.26
C VAL A 478 20.48 6.99 18.01
N PRO A 479 20.18 8.31 18.05
CA PRO A 479 18.96 8.80 18.69
C PRO A 479 17.69 8.21 18.11
N ALA A 480 17.59 8.05 16.78
CA ALA A 480 16.43 7.45 16.12
C ALA A 480 16.24 5.97 16.52
N TYR A 481 17.32 5.18 16.58
CA TYR A 481 17.22 3.80 17.08
C TYR A 481 16.80 3.72 18.53
N ARG A 482 17.33 4.61 19.37
CA ARG A 482 16.93 4.70 20.77
C ARG A 482 15.46 5.13 20.90
N ALA A 483 14.98 5.98 19.99
CA ALA A 483 13.58 6.38 19.94
C ALA A 483 12.66 5.20 19.63
N TRP A 484 12.97 4.37 18.62
CA TRP A 484 12.23 3.12 18.38
C TRP A 484 12.26 2.17 19.57
N GLY A 485 13.43 1.96 20.17
CA GLY A 485 13.54 1.08 21.35
C GLY A 485 12.71 1.58 22.53
N ALA A 486 12.70 2.89 22.78
CA ALA A 486 11.85 3.52 23.78
C ALA A 486 10.37 3.37 23.44
N ALA A 487 9.96 3.73 22.22
CA ALA A 487 8.56 3.63 21.77
C ALA A 487 8.04 2.18 21.84
N SER A 488 8.81 1.19 21.37
CA SER A 488 8.48 -0.23 21.46
C SER A 488 8.32 -0.68 22.92
N SER A 489 9.21 -0.24 23.82
CA SER A 489 9.00 -0.48 25.26
C SER A 489 7.76 0.23 25.80
N GLY A 490 7.41 1.40 25.30
CA GLY A 490 6.20 2.13 25.68
C GLY A 490 4.95 1.38 25.28
N PHE A 491 4.86 0.91 24.04
CA PHE A 491 3.71 0.12 23.57
C PHE A 491 3.52 -1.19 24.33
N SER A 492 4.61 -1.84 24.77
CA SER A 492 4.50 -3.03 25.63
C SER A 492 3.84 -2.76 26.99
N ALA A 493 3.84 -1.51 27.46
CA ALA A 493 3.16 -1.10 28.70
C ALA A 493 1.63 -1.03 28.52
N LEU A 494 1.14 -0.84 27.29
CA LEU A 494 -0.30 -0.86 26.98
C LEU A 494 -0.91 -2.26 27.10
N THR A 495 -0.08 -3.29 26.99
CA THR A 495 -0.50 -4.70 27.12
C THR A 495 -0.28 -5.27 28.53
N ALA A 496 0.21 -4.44 29.48
CA ALA A 496 0.36 -4.86 30.86
C ALA A 496 -1.00 -4.96 31.56
N GLU A 497 -1.12 -5.83 32.56
CA GLU A 497 -2.31 -5.96 33.40
C GLU A 497 -1.96 -5.61 34.86
N PRO A 498 -2.40 -4.46 35.41
CA PRO A 498 -3.13 -3.37 34.74
C PRO A 498 -2.24 -2.56 33.77
N VAL A 499 -2.87 -1.80 32.87
CA VAL A 499 -2.19 -0.93 31.91
C VAL A 499 -1.33 0.10 32.62
N ASP A 500 -0.06 0.21 32.23
CA ASP A 500 0.91 1.16 32.80
C ASP A 500 1.02 2.41 31.92
N ILE A 501 0.10 3.35 32.17
CA ILE A 501 -0.04 4.61 31.42
C ILE A 501 1.22 5.47 31.55
N ASP A 502 1.77 5.57 32.77
CA ASP A 502 2.94 6.40 33.05
C ASP A 502 4.17 5.89 32.30
N ARG A 503 4.41 4.57 32.29
CA ARG A 503 5.52 4.01 31.52
C ARG A 503 5.31 4.20 30.02
N PHE A 504 4.11 4.00 29.51
CA PHE A 504 3.80 4.27 28.11
C PHE A 504 4.12 5.74 27.75
N ALA A 505 3.58 6.69 28.51
CA ALA A 505 3.73 8.12 28.25
C ALA A 505 5.19 8.55 28.34
N ASN A 506 5.90 8.18 29.42
CA ASN A 506 7.30 8.54 29.61
C ASN A 506 8.21 7.98 28.50
N GLN A 507 7.95 6.76 28.03
CA GLN A 507 8.76 6.13 26.98
C GLN A 507 8.53 6.76 25.61
N LEU A 508 7.28 7.07 25.24
CA LEU A 508 7.00 7.75 23.98
C LEU A 508 7.44 9.22 24.01
N GLU A 509 7.34 9.90 25.16
CA GLU A 509 7.90 11.25 25.33
C GLU A 509 9.42 11.21 25.14
N GLN A 510 10.10 10.22 25.72
CA GLN A 510 11.52 10.00 25.51
C GLN A 510 11.84 9.70 24.04
N ALA A 511 11.00 8.93 23.35
CA ALA A 511 11.15 8.67 21.92
C ALA A 511 11.03 9.96 21.10
N HIS A 512 10.03 10.79 21.38
CA HIS A 512 9.86 12.10 20.74
C HIS A 512 11.05 13.03 21.04
N LYS A 513 11.54 13.09 22.28
CA LYS A 513 12.75 13.87 22.64
C LYS A 513 13.99 13.44 21.84
N LEU A 514 14.13 12.15 21.55
CA LEU A 514 15.24 11.59 20.79
C LEU A 514 15.11 11.82 19.28
N ALA A 515 13.88 11.85 18.76
CA ALA A 515 13.57 12.07 17.35
C ALA A 515 12.36 13.02 17.19
N PRO A 516 12.54 14.34 17.44
CA PRO A 516 11.42 15.30 17.46
C PRO A 516 10.80 15.56 16.09
N TRP A 517 11.46 15.11 15.02
CA TRP A 517 10.99 15.22 13.64
C TRP A 517 10.01 14.09 13.25
N GLU A 518 9.86 13.05 14.08
CA GLU A 518 8.99 11.91 13.81
C GLU A 518 7.58 12.16 14.39
N PRO A 519 6.55 12.35 13.55
CA PRO A 519 5.19 12.64 14.01
C PRO A 519 4.48 11.43 14.64
N TYR A 520 4.95 10.20 14.39
CA TYR A 520 4.28 8.99 14.89
C TYR A 520 4.18 8.96 16.43
N TYR A 521 5.25 9.32 17.15
CA TYR A 521 5.25 9.31 18.63
C TYR A 521 4.26 10.30 19.25
N PRO A 522 4.26 11.61 18.88
CA PRO A 522 3.28 12.55 19.43
C PRO A 522 1.84 12.20 19.02
N TYR A 523 1.60 11.64 17.84
CA TYR A 523 0.27 11.16 17.46
C TYR A 523 -0.21 9.97 18.31
N GLN A 524 0.67 9.02 18.59
CA GLN A 524 0.35 7.88 19.46
C GLN A 524 0.14 8.33 20.92
N LEU A 525 0.93 9.27 21.42
CA LEU A 525 0.71 9.89 22.73
C LEU A 525 -0.64 10.60 22.78
N GLY A 526 -0.92 11.47 21.82
CA GLY A 526 -2.18 12.21 21.74
C GLY A 526 -3.38 11.28 21.73
N TYR A 527 -3.33 10.25 20.88
CA TYR A 527 -4.41 9.26 20.78
C TYR A 527 -4.62 8.50 22.10
N HIS A 528 -3.58 7.87 22.65
CA HIS A 528 -3.73 7.01 23.82
C HIS A 528 -4.08 7.80 25.09
N LEU A 529 -3.51 8.98 25.29
CA LEU A 529 -3.89 9.83 26.43
C LEU A 529 -5.34 10.30 26.31
N GLY A 530 -5.81 10.60 25.10
CA GLY A 530 -7.22 10.89 24.85
C GLY A 530 -8.13 9.70 25.15
N GLU A 531 -7.74 8.49 24.76
CA GLU A 531 -8.46 7.25 25.10
C GLU A 531 -8.56 7.04 26.61
N PHE A 532 -7.45 7.20 27.32
CA PHE A 532 -7.44 7.09 28.78
C PHE A 532 -8.30 8.18 29.43
N ALA A 533 -8.34 9.38 28.85
CA ALA A 533 -9.21 10.45 29.33
C ALA A 533 -10.70 10.07 29.20
N LEU A 534 -11.11 9.50 28.06
CA LEU A 534 -12.48 9.03 27.84
C LEU A 534 -12.87 7.89 28.80
N GLN A 535 -11.92 7.01 29.12
CA GLN A 535 -12.13 5.92 30.10
C GLN A 535 -12.13 6.41 31.55
N SER A 536 -11.56 7.58 31.84
CA SER A 536 -11.43 8.15 33.19
C SER A 536 -12.61 9.01 33.62
N ALA A 537 -13.82 8.77 33.08
CA ALA A 537 -15.02 9.55 33.40
C ALA A 537 -15.34 9.62 34.90
N ALA A 538 -14.99 8.59 35.68
CA ALA A 538 -15.17 8.55 37.13
C ALA A 538 -14.17 9.42 37.92
N ASN A 539 -13.12 9.97 37.28
CA ASN A 539 -12.10 10.83 37.90
C ASN A 539 -11.92 12.13 37.08
N PRO A 540 -12.76 13.16 37.31
CA PRO A 540 -12.75 14.38 36.49
C PRO A 540 -11.40 15.14 36.46
N PRO A 541 -10.67 15.31 37.58
CA PRO A 541 -9.35 15.94 37.55
C PRO A 541 -8.35 15.21 36.65
N LEU A 542 -8.30 13.88 36.75
CA LEU A 542 -7.42 13.06 35.90
C LEU A 542 -7.84 13.16 34.43
N ARG A 543 -9.15 13.09 34.14
CA ARG A 543 -9.67 13.26 32.78
C ARG A 543 -9.24 14.59 32.17
N GLN A 544 -9.31 15.69 32.93
CA GLN A 544 -8.90 17.01 32.43
C GLN A 544 -7.40 17.07 32.10
N VAL A 545 -6.55 16.55 32.99
CA VAL A 545 -5.10 16.49 32.74
C VAL A 545 -4.79 15.67 31.49
N LEU A 546 -5.40 14.49 31.35
CA LEU A 546 -5.17 13.62 30.20
C LEU A 546 -5.69 14.24 28.89
N LEU A 547 -6.83 14.96 28.91
CA LEU A 547 -7.32 15.71 27.74
C LEU A 547 -6.36 16.84 27.36
N ASP A 548 -5.83 17.57 28.33
CA ASP A 548 -4.87 18.66 28.09
C ASP A 548 -3.59 18.14 27.45
N ASP A 549 -3.05 17.05 27.99
CA ASP A 549 -1.86 16.41 27.44
C ASP A 549 -2.14 15.84 26.05
N ALA A 550 -3.28 15.18 25.83
CA ALA A 550 -3.66 14.64 24.53
C ALA A 550 -3.71 15.73 23.44
N ILE A 551 -4.38 16.85 23.74
CA ILE A 551 -4.46 18.02 22.85
C ILE A 551 -3.05 18.59 22.57
N ALA A 552 -2.21 18.71 23.59
CA ALA A 552 -0.84 19.21 23.43
C ALA A 552 0.01 18.30 22.52
N TRP A 553 -0.13 16.99 22.66
CA TRP A 553 0.59 16.01 21.85
C TRP A 553 0.12 15.98 20.39
N PHE A 554 -1.19 16.08 20.13
CA PHE A 554 -1.67 16.26 18.74
C PHE A 554 -1.15 17.53 18.11
N LYS A 555 -1.16 18.66 18.83
CA LYS A 555 -0.56 19.92 18.36
C LYS A 555 0.93 19.74 18.04
N THR A 556 1.66 19.01 18.88
CA THR A 556 3.09 18.70 18.66
C THR A 556 3.29 17.86 17.40
N GLY A 557 2.45 16.85 17.15
CA GLY A 557 2.47 16.06 15.92
C GLY A 557 2.17 16.90 14.67
N ASN A 558 1.14 17.74 14.73
CA ASN A 558 0.77 18.64 13.63
C ASN A 558 1.85 19.70 13.34
N GLN A 559 2.63 20.12 14.35
CA GLN A 559 3.80 20.98 14.15
C GLN A 559 4.96 20.25 13.44
N ALA A 560 5.16 18.96 13.74
CA ALA A 560 6.17 18.15 13.06
C ALA A 560 5.78 17.90 11.60
N VAL A 561 4.51 17.56 11.33
CA VAL A 561 3.96 17.36 9.99
C VAL A 561 2.52 17.87 9.90
N PRO A 562 2.28 19.04 9.28
CA PRO A 562 0.95 19.66 9.27
C PRO A 562 -0.02 19.06 8.25
N TYR A 563 0.44 18.13 7.42
CA TYR A 563 -0.32 17.59 6.28
C TYR A 563 -0.92 16.20 6.57
N GLN A 564 -1.39 15.98 7.80
CA GLN A 564 -2.07 14.75 8.18
C GLN A 564 -3.45 15.03 8.78
N GLU A 565 -4.49 14.64 8.06
CA GLU A 565 -5.89 14.76 8.49
C GLU A 565 -6.11 14.04 9.83
N PHE A 566 -5.48 12.89 10.06
CA PHE A 566 -5.58 12.15 11.33
C PHE A 566 -5.27 13.04 12.54
N GLY A 567 -4.20 13.84 12.47
CA GLY A 567 -3.81 14.72 13.56
C GLY A 567 -4.76 15.89 13.74
N GLN A 568 -5.29 16.43 12.65
CA GLN A 568 -6.21 17.59 12.68
C GLN A 568 -7.62 17.21 13.14
N SER A 569 -8.19 16.13 12.62
CA SER A 569 -9.55 15.72 12.99
C SER A 569 -9.63 15.22 14.43
N ASN A 570 -8.64 14.45 14.90
CA ASN A 570 -8.62 13.98 16.29
C ASN A 570 -8.35 15.12 17.28
N LEU A 571 -7.53 16.11 16.90
CA LEU A 571 -7.40 17.34 17.68
C LEU A 571 -8.76 18.07 17.80
N GLY A 572 -9.50 18.21 16.70
CA GLY A 572 -10.83 18.81 16.69
C GLY A 572 -11.82 18.07 17.60
N TRP A 573 -11.83 16.73 17.56
CA TRP A 573 -12.69 15.94 18.44
C TRP A 573 -12.34 16.06 19.93
N LEU A 574 -11.06 16.09 20.28
CA LEU A 574 -10.65 16.32 21.67
C LEU A 574 -10.95 17.75 22.14
N GLN A 575 -10.86 18.73 21.26
CA GLN A 575 -11.26 20.11 21.54
C GLN A 575 -12.77 20.21 21.77
N VAL A 576 -13.58 19.49 20.98
CA VAL A 576 -15.02 19.34 21.21
C VAL A 576 -15.30 18.75 22.58
N GLU A 577 -14.63 17.65 22.96
CA GLU A 577 -14.78 17.03 24.29
C GLU A 577 -14.41 17.97 25.44
N LYS A 578 -13.51 18.94 25.19
CA LYS A 578 -13.09 19.96 26.15
C LYS A 578 -13.97 21.23 26.11
N GLY A 579 -14.91 21.34 25.18
CA GLY A 579 -15.74 22.54 24.97
C GLY A 579 -15.03 23.71 24.27
N GLN A 580 -13.89 23.45 23.62
CA GLN A 580 -13.09 24.42 22.87
C GLN A 580 -13.57 24.51 21.42
N PHE A 581 -14.82 24.93 21.22
CA PHE A 581 -15.50 24.81 19.93
C PHE A 581 -14.88 25.69 18.83
N ALA A 582 -14.43 26.91 19.16
CA ALA A 582 -13.80 27.79 18.16
C ALA A 582 -12.48 27.21 17.64
N GLU A 583 -11.67 26.61 18.52
CA GLU A 583 -10.46 25.93 18.11
C GLU A 583 -10.75 24.63 17.35
N ALA A 584 -11.81 23.92 17.74
CA ALA A 584 -12.27 22.73 17.02
C ALA A 584 -12.69 23.05 15.58
N GLU A 585 -13.39 24.18 15.35
CA GLU A 585 -13.73 24.65 14.01
C GLU A 585 -12.47 24.80 13.14
N SER A 586 -11.41 25.43 13.67
CA SER A 586 -10.13 25.58 12.97
C SER A 586 -9.51 24.23 12.62
N SER A 587 -9.46 23.30 13.58
CA SER A 587 -8.88 21.97 13.37
C SER A 587 -9.65 21.16 12.32
N PHE A 588 -10.99 21.21 12.34
CA PHE A 588 -11.80 20.53 11.33
C PHE A 588 -11.65 21.17 9.94
N ARG A 589 -11.51 22.49 9.83
CA ARG A 589 -11.24 23.15 8.55
C ARG A 589 -9.90 22.71 7.96
N GLU A 590 -8.86 22.58 8.79
CA GLU A 590 -7.57 22.02 8.37
C GLU A 590 -7.69 20.55 7.95
N ALA A 591 -8.47 19.74 8.66
CA ALA A 591 -8.76 18.36 8.30
C ALA A 591 -9.48 18.26 6.94
N ILE A 592 -10.50 19.11 6.71
CA ILE A 592 -11.25 19.18 5.44
C ILE A 592 -10.33 19.62 4.30
N ALA A 593 -9.40 20.55 4.53
CA ALA A 593 -8.43 20.97 3.50
C ALA A 593 -7.55 19.82 3.00
N LEU A 594 -7.29 18.82 3.84
CA LEU A 594 -6.47 17.65 3.51
C LEU A 594 -7.30 16.51 2.90
N VAL A 595 -8.42 16.14 3.54
CA VAL A 595 -9.30 15.06 3.07
C VAL A 595 -10.78 15.43 3.30
N PRO A 596 -11.41 16.18 2.38
CA PRO A 596 -12.81 16.62 2.54
C PRO A 596 -13.80 15.44 2.65
N ALA A 597 -13.52 14.35 1.94
CA ALA A 597 -14.38 13.17 1.90
C ALA A 597 -14.22 12.25 3.12
N LYS A 598 -13.39 12.61 4.09
CA LYS A 598 -13.19 11.82 5.30
C LYS A 598 -14.46 11.87 6.15
N MET A 599 -15.01 10.71 6.46
CA MET A 599 -16.18 10.64 7.34
C MET A 599 -15.86 11.26 8.70
N GLY A 600 -16.73 12.17 9.14
CA GLY A 600 -16.68 12.83 10.43
C GLY A 600 -16.09 14.23 10.44
N VAL A 601 -15.38 14.67 9.39
CA VAL A 601 -14.74 16.00 9.43
C VAL A 601 -15.76 17.13 9.24
N PHE A 602 -16.74 16.95 8.35
CA PHE A 602 -17.82 17.93 8.20
C PHE A 602 -18.83 17.81 9.33
N PHE A 603 -19.09 16.60 9.83
CA PHE A 603 -19.90 16.41 11.03
C PHE A 603 -19.30 17.13 12.25
N GLY A 604 -17.98 17.00 12.47
CA GLY A 604 -17.27 17.68 13.55
C GLY A 604 -17.33 19.20 13.44
N LEU A 605 -17.11 19.74 12.23
CA LEU A 605 -17.28 21.17 11.96
C LEU A 605 -18.71 21.63 12.23
N GLY A 606 -19.71 20.87 11.76
CA GLY A 606 -21.11 21.19 11.97
C GLY A 606 -21.50 21.20 13.45
N PHE A 607 -20.98 20.24 14.22
CA PHE A 607 -21.16 20.19 15.66
C PHE A 607 -20.52 21.40 16.35
N ALA A 608 -19.27 21.73 16.02
CA ALA A 608 -18.59 22.89 16.59
C ALA A 608 -19.33 24.21 16.27
N CYS A 609 -19.73 24.41 15.01
CA CYS A 609 -20.54 25.56 14.58
C CYS A 609 -21.89 25.65 15.30
N LEU A 610 -22.54 24.51 15.56
CA LEU A 610 -23.79 24.48 16.31
C LEU A 610 -23.59 24.97 17.75
N GLN A 611 -22.49 24.56 18.39
CA GLN A 611 -22.16 24.95 19.76
C GLN A 611 -21.72 26.42 19.88
N THR A 612 -21.11 26.99 18.82
CA THR A 612 -20.78 28.43 18.76
C THR A 612 -21.97 29.30 18.32
N GLY A 613 -23.12 28.68 17.98
CA GLY A 613 -24.35 29.37 17.60
C GLY A 613 -24.45 29.72 16.11
N ASN A 614 -23.47 29.32 15.28
CA ASN A 614 -23.49 29.51 13.84
C ASN A 614 -24.30 28.39 13.15
N ARG A 615 -25.63 28.54 13.18
CA ARG A 615 -26.57 27.56 12.62
C ARG A 615 -26.41 27.36 11.12
N ASP A 616 -26.12 28.41 10.35
CA ASP A 616 -25.95 28.31 8.90
C ASP A 616 -24.73 27.44 8.54
N CYS A 617 -23.60 27.66 9.23
CA CYS A 617 -22.44 26.78 9.11
C CYS A 617 -22.79 25.35 9.50
N ALA A 618 -23.47 25.15 10.63
CA ALA A 618 -23.83 23.83 11.13
C ALA A 618 -24.66 23.04 10.11
N THR A 619 -25.72 23.67 9.60
CA THR A 619 -26.63 23.06 8.62
C THR A 619 -25.90 22.73 7.32
N GLU A 620 -25.07 23.62 6.77
CA GLU A 620 -24.30 23.35 5.55
C GLU A 620 -23.27 22.23 5.76
N ALA A 621 -22.55 22.24 6.88
CA ALA A 621 -21.55 21.22 7.19
C ALA A 621 -22.19 19.83 7.32
N PHE A 622 -23.27 19.71 8.09
CA PHE A 622 -24.01 18.44 8.20
C PHE A 622 -24.58 17.99 6.86
N ALA A 623 -25.06 18.91 6.02
CA ALA A 623 -25.56 18.58 4.69
C ALA A 623 -24.46 18.04 3.77
N LEU A 624 -23.26 18.63 3.77
CA LEU A 624 -22.12 18.13 3.00
C LEU A 624 -21.66 16.75 3.49
N GLU A 625 -21.65 16.52 4.80
CA GLU A 625 -21.38 15.18 5.36
C GLU A 625 -22.43 14.18 4.88
N ALA A 626 -23.72 14.52 4.94
CA ALA A 626 -24.82 13.66 4.52
C ALA A 626 -24.83 13.38 3.01
N ILE A 627 -24.47 14.33 2.15
CA ILE A 627 -24.37 14.09 0.70
C ILE A 627 -23.24 13.10 0.38
N ARG A 628 -22.13 13.15 1.13
CA ARG A 628 -21.02 12.21 0.96
C ARG A 628 -21.27 10.85 1.64
N HIS A 629 -22.02 10.88 2.74
CA HIS A 629 -22.38 9.73 3.56
C HIS A 629 -23.89 9.68 3.82
N PRO A 630 -24.72 9.29 2.81
CA PRO A 630 -26.18 9.40 2.90
C PRO A 630 -26.81 8.66 4.07
N ALA A 631 -26.20 7.56 4.53
CA ALA A 631 -26.67 6.82 5.70
C ALA A 631 -26.71 7.67 6.98
N LEU A 632 -25.95 8.77 7.05
CA LEU A 632 -25.97 9.68 8.19
C LEU A 632 -27.37 10.21 8.49
N ILE A 633 -28.21 10.48 7.49
CA ILE A 633 -29.57 11.01 7.71
C ILE A 633 -30.44 10.06 8.53
N THR A 634 -30.09 8.77 8.54
CA THR A 634 -30.81 7.70 9.26
C THR A 634 -30.33 7.50 10.70
N SER A 635 -29.29 8.23 11.10
CA SER A 635 -28.71 8.09 12.42
C SER A 635 -29.72 8.46 13.52
N PRO A 636 -29.80 7.67 14.62
CA PRO A 636 -30.64 8.04 15.75
C PRO A 636 -30.12 9.29 16.49
N LEU A 637 -28.90 9.77 16.20
CA LEU A 637 -28.38 11.01 16.80
C LEU A 637 -29.31 12.20 16.54
N TRP A 638 -30.01 12.21 15.40
CA TRP A 638 -30.93 13.28 15.01
C TRP A 638 -32.20 13.34 15.86
N ARG A 639 -32.43 12.35 16.73
CA ARG A 639 -33.55 12.32 17.69
C ARG A 639 -33.14 12.83 19.08
N VAL A 640 -31.85 13.05 19.30
CA VAL A 640 -31.33 13.55 20.58
C VAL A 640 -31.50 15.08 20.63
N GLU A 641 -31.77 15.60 21.83
CA GLU A 641 -31.88 17.03 22.09
C GLU A 641 -30.62 17.78 21.58
N GLY A 642 -30.82 18.97 21.01
CA GLY A 642 -29.77 19.75 20.33
C GLY A 642 -29.61 19.44 18.84
N PHE A 643 -29.65 18.15 18.44
CA PHE A 643 -29.63 17.77 17.02
C PHE A 643 -31.02 17.76 16.39
N ALA A 644 -32.05 17.39 17.16
CA ALA A 644 -33.44 17.35 16.69
C ALA A 644 -33.93 18.68 16.12
N ASP A 645 -33.47 19.81 16.69
CA ASP A 645 -33.86 21.15 16.25
C ASP A 645 -33.26 21.54 14.88
N VAL A 646 -32.07 21.02 14.55
CA VAL A 646 -31.35 21.32 13.31
C VAL A 646 -31.71 20.32 12.21
N TYR A 647 -32.17 19.12 12.58
CA TYR A 647 -32.41 18.02 11.64
C TYR A 647 -33.33 18.39 10.46
N PRO A 648 -34.49 19.06 10.64
CA PRO A 648 -35.34 19.45 9.51
C PRO A 648 -34.64 20.43 8.55
N ALA A 649 -33.89 21.39 9.10
CA ALA A 649 -33.14 22.35 8.30
C ALA A 649 -32.01 21.65 7.53
N MET A 650 -31.31 20.71 8.17
CA MET A 650 -30.28 19.89 7.52
C MET A 650 -30.85 19.06 6.37
N LEU A 651 -31.98 18.37 6.56
CA LEU A 651 -32.61 17.60 5.48
C LEU A 651 -33.05 18.48 4.31
N GLY A 652 -33.62 19.66 4.58
CA GLY A 652 -33.96 20.62 3.54
C GLY A 652 -32.73 21.13 2.79
N GLN A 653 -31.62 21.34 3.50
CA GLN A 653 -30.35 21.74 2.88
C GLN A 653 -29.77 20.64 1.98
N VAL A 654 -29.83 19.38 2.41
CA VAL A 654 -29.40 18.23 1.61
C VAL A 654 -30.22 18.14 0.32
N GLU A 655 -31.55 18.27 0.42
CA GLU A 655 -32.46 18.27 -0.74
C GLU A 655 -32.11 19.39 -1.73
N GLN A 656 -31.97 20.63 -1.23
CA GLN A 656 -31.57 21.78 -2.04
C GLN A 656 -30.24 21.53 -2.76
N ARG A 657 -29.24 20.98 -2.07
CA ARG A 657 -27.94 20.67 -2.68
C ARG A 657 -28.05 19.57 -3.72
N TYR A 658 -28.87 18.54 -3.51
CA TYR A 658 -29.13 17.55 -4.55
C TYR A 658 -29.76 18.20 -5.79
N ASP A 659 -30.74 19.09 -5.63
CA ASP A 659 -31.36 19.81 -6.74
C ASP A 659 -30.33 20.63 -7.54
N GLU A 660 -29.50 21.40 -6.85
CA GLU A 660 -28.43 22.19 -7.46
C GLU A 660 -27.43 21.30 -8.21
N LEU A 661 -27.02 20.18 -7.61
CA LEU A 661 -26.08 19.23 -8.20
C LEU A 661 -26.66 18.49 -9.40
N ILE A 662 -27.93 18.09 -9.35
CA ILE A 662 -28.64 17.43 -10.45
C ILE A 662 -28.73 18.37 -11.67
N GLN A 663 -29.06 19.65 -11.45
CA GLN A 663 -29.09 20.64 -12.53
C GLN A 663 -27.72 20.85 -13.19
N GLN A 664 -26.63 20.68 -12.43
CA GLN A 664 -25.26 20.83 -12.90
C GLN A 664 -24.66 19.53 -13.46
N ALA A 665 -25.28 18.37 -13.19
CA ALA A 665 -24.75 17.05 -13.53
C ALA A 665 -24.77 16.84 -15.04
N LYS A 666 -23.58 16.80 -15.65
CA LYS A 666 -23.39 16.49 -17.08
C LYS A 666 -23.10 15.02 -17.33
N GLU A 667 -22.56 14.33 -16.33
CA GLU A 667 -22.18 12.92 -16.43
C GLU A 667 -23.35 12.01 -16.01
N PRO A 668 -23.75 11.01 -16.81
CA PRO A 668 -24.86 10.12 -16.48
C PRO A 668 -24.68 9.37 -15.16
N THR A 669 -23.44 8.98 -14.83
CA THR A 669 -23.10 8.28 -13.59
C THR A 669 -23.34 9.15 -12.35
N LEU A 670 -22.96 10.44 -12.43
CA LEU A 670 -23.22 11.40 -11.36
C LEU A 670 -24.72 11.68 -11.23
N SER A 671 -25.41 11.93 -12.35
CA SER A 671 -26.86 12.17 -12.35
C SER A 671 -27.62 11.00 -11.73
N SER A 672 -27.32 9.77 -12.14
CA SER A 672 -27.94 8.55 -11.58
C SER A 672 -27.70 8.41 -10.08
N PHE A 673 -26.46 8.63 -9.61
CA PHE A 673 -26.14 8.63 -8.18
C PHE A 673 -26.95 9.68 -7.40
N LEU A 674 -27.02 10.91 -7.90
CA LEU A 674 -27.73 12.01 -7.23
C LEU A 674 -29.23 11.74 -7.16
N HIS A 675 -29.86 11.28 -8.25
CA HIS A 675 -31.27 10.88 -8.23
C HIS A 675 -31.51 9.73 -7.26
N GLN A 676 -30.66 8.70 -7.26
CA GLN A 676 -30.78 7.59 -6.31
C GLN A 676 -30.72 8.09 -4.85
N ALA A 677 -29.74 8.94 -4.53
CA ALA A 677 -29.54 9.46 -3.17
C ALA A 677 -30.66 10.42 -2.73
N ARG A 678 -31.15 11.28 -3.63
CA ARG A 678 -32.29 12.16 -3.36
C ARG A 678 -33.59 11.37 -3.20
N GLY A 679 -33.82 10.33 -4.00
CA GLY A 679 -34.94 9.42 -3.84
C GLY A 679 -34.93 8.71 -2.47
N SER A 680 -33.75 8.32 -1.97
CA SER A 680 -33.61 7.76 -0.62
C SER A 680 -33.92 8.77 0.49
N LEU A 681 -33.57 10.04 0.29
CA LEU A 681 -33.96 11.13 1.18
C LEU A 681 -35.49 11.34 1.17
N HIS A 682 -36.12 11.38 0.00
CA HIS A 682 -37.57 11.52 -0.14
C HIS A 682 -38.30 10.37 0.55
N TRP A 683 -37.87 9.12 0.31
CA TRP A 683 -38.43 7.94 0.97
C TRP A 683 -38.29 8.01 2.49
N TRP A 684 -37.10 8.39 2.99
CA TRP A 684 -36.87 8.54 4.42
C TRP A 684 -37.76 9.59 5.08
N ARG A 685 -38.13 10.64 4.33
CA ARG A 685 -39.05 11.70 4.80
C ARG A 685 -40.52 11.36 4.63
N GLY A 686 -40.85 10.22 4.02
CA GLY A 686 -42.21 9.81 3.69
C GLY A 686 -42.77 10.45 2.41
N ASP A 687 -41.95 11.14 1.62
CA ASP A 687 -42.33 11.61 0.28
C ASP A 687 -42.16 10.49 -0.74
N LEU A 688 -43.14 9.59 -0.79
CA LEU A 688 -43.13 8.45 -1.71
C LEU A 688 -43.27 8.88 -3.18
N ALA A 689 -43.90 10.04 -3.45
CA ALA A 689 -44.07 10.55 -4.80
C ALA A 689 -42.73 11.04 -5.37
N GLY A 690 -42.00 11.86 -4.61
CA GLY A 690 -40.65 12.30 -4.97
C GLY A 690 -39.66 11.12 -5.07
N ALA A 691 -39.76 10.14 -4.16
CA ALA A 691 -38.94 8.93 -4.24
C ALA A 691 -39.23 8.13 -5.51
N THR A 692 -40.50 8.00 -5.88
CA THR A 692 -40.93 7.32 -7.12
C THR A 692 -40.40 8.03 -8.36
N GLU A 693 -40.49 9.36 -8.42
CA GLU A 693 -39.98 10.16 -9.55
C GLU A 693 -38.48 9.94 -9.75
N ASP A 694 -37.69 10.03 -8.68
CA ASP A 694 -36.24 9.84 -8.73
C ASP A 694 -35.83 8.42 -9.13
N TRP A 695 -36.53 7.41 -8.59
CA TRP A 695 -36.23 6.01 -8.81
C TRP A 695 -36.89 5.41 -10.06
N GLN A 696 -37.80 6.11 -10.73
CA GLN A 696 -38.48 5.57 -11.92
C GLN A 696 -37.50 5.16 -13.02
N THR A 697 -36.44 5.95 -13.21
CA THR A 697 -35.42 5.70 -14.25
C THR A 697 -34.09 5.21 -13.67
N ASN A 698 -33.83 5.51 -12.40
CA ASN A 698 -32.52 5.26 -11.75
C ASN A 698 -32.58 4.22 -10.62
N GLY A 699 -33.76 3.70 -10.27
CA GLY A 699 -33.95 2.68 -9.24
C GLY A 699 -33.89 1.27 -9.80
N GLY A 700 -33.48 0.32 -8.97
CA GLY A 700 -33.56 -1.11 -9.24
C GLY A 700 -34.63 -1.79 -8.39
N ASP A 701 -34.58 -3.12 -8.33
CA ASP A 701 -35.55 -3.94 -7.59
C ASP A 701 -35.63 -3.56 -6.10
N LEU A 702 -34.49 -3.19 -5.49
CA LEU A 702 -34.43 -2.78 -4.10
C LEU A 702 -35.27 -1.52 -3.82
N GLN A 703 -35.12 -0.48 -4.65
CA GLN A 703 -35.85 0.78 -4.53
C GLN A 703 -37.35 0.56 -4.70
N GLN A 704 -37.75 -0.21 -5.71
CA GLN A 704 -39.16 -0.55 -5.94
C GLN A 704 -39.73 -1.38 -4.77
N GLY A 705 -38.95 -2.32 -4.23
CA GLY A 705 -39.33 -3.06 -3.04
C GLY A 705 -39.56 -2.15 -1.82
N PHE A 706 -38.73 -1.13 -1.63
CA PHE A 706 -38.91 -0.15 -0.54
C PHE A 706 -40.17 0.71 -0.70
N LEU A 707 -40.54 1.08 -1.94
CA LEU A 707 -41.81 1.77 -2.22
C LEU A 707 -43.00 0.85 -1.90
N SER A 708 -42.99 -0.40 -2.37
CA SER A 708 -44.06 -1.37 -2.10
C SER A 708 -44.21 -1.65 -0.60
N LEU A 709 -43.11 -1.83 0.13
CA LEU A 709 -43.14 -2.07 1.58
C LEU A 709 -43.67 -0.86 2.35
N ALA A 710 -43.36 0.37 1.91
CA ALA A 710 -43.91 1.58 2.51
C ALA A 710 -45.44 1.70 2.29
N ASP A 711 -45.95 1.18 1.17
CA ASP A 711 -47.39 1.04 0.90
C ASP A 711 -48.05 -0.18 1.59
N GLY A 712 -47.30 -0.91 2.43
CA GLY A 712 -47.79 -2.11 3.13
C GLY A 712 -47.96 -3.34 2.24
N GLN A 713 -47.40 -3.33 1.04
CA GLN A 713 -47.44 -4.44 0.10
C GLN A 713 -46.25 -5.38 0.29
N ALA A 714 -46.49 -6.69 0.09
CA ALA A 714 -45.42 -7.68 0.07
C ALA A 714 -44.59 -7.58 -1.23
N VAL A 715 -43.30 -7.91 -1.13
CA VAL A 715 -42.32 -7.88 -2.21
C VAL A 715 -41.84 -9.29 -2.52
N ASP A 716 -41.96 -9.70 -3.78
CA ASP A 716 -41.32 -10.93 -4.26
C ASP A 716 -39.82 -10.68 -4.50
N VAL A 717 -39.01 -11.12 -3.53
CA VAL A 717 -37.55 -11.01 -3.61
C VAL A 717 -36.88 -12.28 -4.12
N ASN A 718 -37.64 -13.31 -4.53
CA ASN A 718 -37.07 -14.51 -5.14
C ASN A 718 -36.20 -14.21 -6.38
N PRO A 719 -36.58 -13.31 -7.30
CA PRO A 719 -35.74 -13.01 -8.46
C PRO A 719 -34.51 -12.17 -8.11
N TRP A 720 -34.40 -11.65 -6.88
CA TRP A 720 -33.31 -10.77 -6.49
C TRP A 720 -32.00 -11.55 -6.32
N PRO A 721 -30.84 -10.93 -6.59
CA PRO A 721 -29.54 -11.50 -6.26
C PRO A 721 -29.41 -11.81 -4.76
N GLU A 722 -28.59 -12.81 -4.42
CA GLU A 722 -28.30 -13.19 -3.03
C GLU A 722 -27.51 -12.08 -2.32
N THR A 723 -28.24 -11.16 -1.68
CA THR A 723 -27.72 -9.95 -1.05
C THR A 723 -28.19 -9.86 0.40
N PRO A 724 -27.49 -9.09 1.26
CA PRO A 724 -27.97 -8.80 2.60
C PRO A 724 -29.40 -8.23 2.63
N ALA A 725 -29.71 -7.30 1.71
CA ALA A 725 -31.05 -6.70 1.58
C ALA A 725 -32.15 -7.73 1.31
N LYS A 726 -31.91 -8.70 0.41
CA LYS A 726 -32.86 -9.77 0.08
C LYS A 726 -33.27 -10.54 1.34
N TYR A 727 -32.28 -11.00 2.12
CA TYR A 727 -32.56 -11.79 3.31
C TYR A 727 -33.15 -10.96 4.46
N ALA A 728 -32.76 -9.69 4.59
CA ALA A 728 -33.37 -8.80 5.57
C ALA A 728 -34.85 -8.55 5.27
N ILE A 729 -35.22 -8.36 4.00
CA ILE A 729 -36.62 -8.23 3.58
C ILE A 729 -37.37 -9.57 3.75
N LEU A 730 -36.75 -10.72 3.43
CA LEU A 730 -37.36 -12.01 3.75
C LEU A 730 -37.62 -12.15 5.25
N ALA A 731 -36.66 -11.80 6.10
CA ALA A 731 -36.79 -11.86 7.56
C ALA A 731 -37.94 -10.99 8.10
N TRP A 732 -38.19 -9.84 7.46
CA TRP A 732 -39.36 -9.01 7.74
C TRP A 732 -40.67 -9.73 7.37
N GLN A 733 -40.73 -10.29 6.16
CA GLN A 733 -41.94 -10.92 5.60
C GLN A 733 -42.23 -12.34 6.15
N THR A 734 -41.25 -13.02 6.78
CA THR A 734 -41.39 -14.37 7.33
C THR A 734 -41.00 -14.44 8.82
N PRO A 735 -41.91 -14.07 9.74
CA PRO A 735 -41.62 -14.04 11.18
C PRO A 735 -41.02 -15.33 11.74
N ASP A 736 -41.49 -16.50 11.29
CA ASP A 736 -41.04 -17.82 11.77
C ASP A 736 -39.57 -18.15 11.41
N GLN A 737 -39.01 -17.50 10.39
CA GLN A 737 -37.64 -17.74 9.91
C GLN A 737 -36.71 -16.55 10.14
N ARG A 738 -37.20 -15.50 10.81
CA ARG A 738 -36.55 -14.20 10.93
C ARG A 738 -35.12 -14.28 11.42
N GLN A 739 -34.87 -15.02 12.50
CA GLN A 739 -33.54 -15.14 13.08
C GLN A 739 -32.53 -15.74 12.07
N ALA A 740 -32.84 -16.90 11.49
CA ALA A 740 -31.95 -17.57 10.55
C ALA A 740 -31.69 -16.73 9.29
N LEU A 741 -32.70 -15.99 8.82
CA LEU A 741 -32.56 -15.08 7.68
C LEU A 741 -31.73 -13.85 8.00
N LEU A 742 -31.81 -13.30 9.21
CA LEU A 742 -30.95 -12.20 9.66
C LEU A 742 -29.49 -12.65 9.83
N GLU A 743 -29.27 -13.84 10.37
CA GLU A 743 -27.92 -14.44 10.44
C GLU A 743 -27.34 -14.61 9.04
N ARG A 744 -28.14 -15.14 8.09
CA ARG A 744 -27.76 -15.25 6.68
C ARG A 744 -27.51 -13.90 6.03
N ALA A 745 -28.35 -12.89 6.30
CA ALA A 745 -28.15 -11.53 5.81
C ALA A 745 -26.79 -10.97 6.27
N TRP A 746 -26.44 -11.18 7.54
CA TRP A 746 -25.20 -10.72 8.15
C TRP A 746 -23.96 -11.36 7.52
N VAL A 747 -24.00 -12.66 7.25
CA VAL A 747 -22.81 -13.38 6.72
C VAL A 747 -22.69 -13.30 5.19
N THR A 748 -23.72 -12.84 4.48
CA THR A 748 -23.69 -12.65 3.01
C THR A 748 -22.88 -11.41 2.60
N GLN A 749 -22.05 -10.84 3.48
CA GLN A 749 -21.35 -9.60 3.20
C GLN A 749 -20.32 -9.73 2.07
N PRO A 750 -20.31 -8.78 1.11
CA PRO A 750 -19.46 -8.86 -0.08
C PRO A 750 -18.12 -8.10 0.07
N LYS A 751 -17.47 -8.11 1.24
CA LYS A 751 -16.22 -7.34 1.45
C LYS A 751 -15.07 -8.19 1.96
N ASP A 752 -13.85 -7.76 1.67
CA ASP A 752 -12.62 -8.28 2.29
C ASP A 752 -12.82 -8.28 3.81
N ILE A 753 -12.71 -9.44 4.43
CA ILE A 753 -12.73 -9.59 5.89
C ILE A 753 -11.28 -9.50 6.34
N ASP A 754 -10.96 -8.52 7.20
CA ASP A 754 -9.60 -8.27 7.67
C ASP A 754 -9.07 -9.41 8.57
N ASP A 755 -9.96 -10.09 9.28
CA ASP A 755 -9.68 -11.32 10.02
C ASP A 755 -10.62 -12.44 9.57
N LEU A 756 -10.05 -13.45 8.91
CA LEU A 756 -10.76 -14.66 8.48
C LEU A 756 -11.47 -15.38 9.65
N ALA A 757 -11.05 -15.15 10.90
CA ALA A 757 -11.67 -15.69 12.10
C ALA A 757 -12.90 -14.90 12.61
N GLN A 758 -13.15 -13.68 12.13
CA GLN A 758 -14.26 -12.82 12.60
C GLN A 758 -15.35 -12.61 11.55
N ALA A 759 -16.05 -13.70 11.17
CA ALA A 759 -17.11 -13.65 10.17
C ALA A 759 -18.45 -14.20 10.66
N LEU A 760 -18.72 -14.19 11.96
CA LEU A 760 -19.97 -14.68 12.53
C LEU A 760 -20.74 -13.56 13.25
N PRO A 761 -22.07 -13.51 13.11
CA PRO A 761 -22.88 -12.50 13.77
C PRO A 761 -22.81 -12.68 15.30
N GLU A 762 -22.67 -11.59 16.04
CA GLU A 762 -22.81 -11.64 17.49
C GLU A 762 -24.27 -12.00 17.84
N PRO A 763 -24.52 -13.04 18.67
CA PRO A 763 -25.88 -13.48 18.99
C PRO A 763 -26.76 -12.38 19.60
N GLN A 764 -26.15 -11.41 20.28
CA GLN A 764 -26.83 -10.27 20.88
C GLN A 764 -27.36 -9.28 19.84
N ILE A 765 -26.61 -9.02 18.76
CA ILE A 765 -27.04 -8.10 17.70
C ILE A 765 -28.21 -8.71 16.92
N ILE A 766 -28.14 -10.01 16.61
CA ILE A 766 -29.23 -10.71 15.92
C ILE A 766 -30.51 -10.71 16.75
N SER A 767 -30.43 -10.99 18.06
CA SER A 767 -31.61 -10.97 18.93
C SER A 767 -32.22 -9.57 19.06
N GLN A 768 -31.39 -8.52 19.10
CA GLN A 768 -31.86 -7.14 19.04
C GLN A 768 -32.57 -6.81 17.73
N LEU A 769 -32.03 -7.26 16.59
CA LEU A 769 -32.67 -7.08 15.29
C LEU A 769 -34.03 -7.80 15.23
N VAL A 770 -34.12 -9.04 15.71
CA VAL A 770 -35.39 -9.79 15.80
C VAL A 770 -36.41 -9.02 16.64
N ALA A 771 -36.05 -8.62 17.86
CA ALA A 771 -36.93 -7.88 18.76
C ALA A 771 -37.37 -6.51 18.18
N SER A 772 -36.47 -5.82 17.48
CA SER A 772 -36.79 -4.55 16.81
C SER A 772 -37.83 -4.70 15.71
N MET A 773 -37.80 -5.81 14.96
CA MET A 773 -38.81 -6.11 13.94
C MET A 773 -40.16 -6.46 14.56
N GLU A 774 -40.18 -7.15 15.71
CA GLU A 774 -41.43 -7.52 16.42
C GLU A 774 -42.16 -6.31 17.01
N THR A 775 -41.41 -5.28 17.39
CA THR A 775 -41.95 -4.07 18.03
C THR A 775 -42.36 -2.98 17.03
N ALA A 776 -42.00 -3.13 15.75
CA ALA A 776 -42.33 -2.18 14.71
C ALA A 776 -43.77 -2.35 14.21
N THR A 777 -44.43 -1.25 13.87
CA THR A 777 -45.80 -1.30 13.30
C THR A 777 -45.81 -1.70 11.83
N ASP A 778 -44.78 -1.28 11.10
CA ASP A 778 -44.58 -1.53 9.67
C ASP A 778 -43.07 -1.47 9.34
N PHE A 779 -42.73 -1.72 8.08
CA PHE A 779 -41.33 -1.79 7.64
C PHE A 779 -40.60 -0.45 7.77
N THR A 780 -41.31 0.66 7.55
CA THR A 780 -40.76 2.01 7.63
C THR A 780 -40.51 2.39 9.09
N ASP A 781 -41.46 2.09 9.97
CA ASP A 781 -41.34 2.26 11.42
C ASP A 781 -40.16 1.45 12.00
N TRP A 782 -39.95 0.23 11.48
CA TRP A 782 -38.79 -0.57 11.84
C TRP A 782 -37.49 0.18 11.58
N LEU A 783 -37.30 0.67 10.35
CA LEU A 783 -36.05 1.34 9.96
C LEU A 783 -35.88 2.71 10.62
N GLN A 784 -36.94 3.48 10.79
CA GLN A 784 -36.86 4.86 11.27
C GLN A 784 -36.82 4.98 12.81
N ARG A 785 -37.57 4.11 13.51
CA ARG A 785 -37.81 4.27 14.95
C ARG A 785 -37.22 3.15 15.78
N THR A 786 -37.55 1.89 15.47
CA THR A 786 -37.22 0.75 16.35
C THR A 786 -35.89 0.08 16.05
N ALA A 787 -35.28 0.37 14.89
CA ALA A 787 -34.01 -0.21 14.47
C ALA A 787 -32.93 -0.07 15.56
N PRO A 788 -32.18 -1.16 15.84
CA PRO A 788 -31.07 -1.09 16.79
C PRO A 788 -29.94 -0.25 16.21
N SER A 789 -29.16 0.33 17.12
CA SER A 789 -28.03 1.19 16.77
C SER A 789 -26.78 0.76 17.51
N TRP A 790 -25.64 1.04 16.91
CA TRP A 790 -24.34 0.88 17.53
C TRP A 790 -23.51 2.16 17.39
N GLN A 791 -22.35 2.21 18.03
CA GLN A 791 -21.47 3.37 18.03
C GLN A 791 -20.02 2.98 17.71
N PRO A 792 -19.73 2.34 16.57
CA PRO A 792 -18.37 1.98 16.20
C PRO A 792 -17.51 3.24 16.02
N ARG A 793 -16.21 3.08 16.24
CA ARG A 793 -15.20 4.08 15.88
C ARG A 793 -14.40 3.58 14.68
N SER A 794 -14.04 4.51 13.79
CA SER A 794 -13.26 4.18 12.60
C SER A 794 -11.84 3.79 13.02
N GLN A 795 -11.48 2.52 12.95
CA GLN A 795 -10.09 2.13 13.13
C GLN A 795 -9.26 2.62 11.92
N ARG A 796 -8.11 3.23 12.18
CA ARG A 796 -7.14 3.63 11.15
C ARG A 796 -6.28 2.43 10.77
N LEU A 797 -6.89 1.48 10.06
CA LEU A 797 -6.20 0.28 9.60
C LEU A 797 -4.93 0.65 8.80
N GLY A 798 -3.84 -0.04 9.09
CA GLY A 798 -2.56 0.20 8.45
C GLY A 798 -1.85 1.50 8.87
N PHE A 799 -2.36 2.24 9.87
CA PHE A 799 -1.73 3.48 10.36
C PHE A 799 -0.24 3.30 10.64
N GLY A 800 0.13 2.20 11.31
CA GLY A 800 1.52 1.90 11.59
C GLY A 800 2.34 1.67 10.32
N VAL A 801 1.83 0.89 9.36
CA VAL A 801 2.51 0.62 8.08
C VAL A 801 2.69 1.90 7.27
N LEU A 802 1.66 2.73 7.20
CA LEU A 802 1.64 4.01 6.48
C LEU A 802 2.58 5.04 7.13
N SER A 803 2.70 5.01 8.45
CA SER A 803 3.64 5.85 9.23
C SER A 803 5.04 5.24 9.33
N ARG A 804 5.28 4.09 8.69
CA ARG A 804 6.56 3.36 8.74
C ARG A 804 7.00 3.06 10.19
N HIS A 805 6.05 2.68 11.04
CA HIS A 805 6.18 2.30 12.45
C HIS A 805 5.10 1.29 12.85
N ILE A 806 5.42 0.02 13.03
CA ILE A 806 4.39 -1.02 13.30
C ILE A 806 4.40 -1.58 14.74
N ASP A 807 5.22 -1.02 15.63
CA ASP A 807 5.32 -1.51 17.02
C ASP A 807 4.08 -1.16 17.86
N GLY A 808 3.39 -0.08 17.53
CA GLY A 808 2.19 0.39 18.25
C GLY A 808 0.88 -0.08 17.62
N PRO A 809 -0.22 -0.08 18.41
CA PRO A 809 -1.54 -0.47 17.91
C PRO A 809 -2.07 0.53 16.88
N ASN A 810 -3.05 0.09 16.07
CA ASN A 810 -3.78 0.97 15.16
C ASN A 810 -4.72 1.86 15.98
N PRO A 811 -4.63 3.19 15.87
CA PRO A 811 -5.54 4.09 16.54
C PRO A 811 -6.93 4.05 15.88
N SER A 812 -7.92 4.59 16.59
CA SER A 812 -9.26 4.84 16.06
C SER A 812 -9.55 6.34 16.08
N ASP A 813 -10.45 6.78 15.20
CA ASP A 813 -10.98 8.14 15.27
C ASP A 813 -11.80 8.33 16.56
N PHE A 814 -11.66 9.47 17.23
CA PHE A 814 -12.42 9.76 18.45
C PHE A 814 -13.93 9.86 18.22
N LEU A 815 -14.38 10.16 16.99
CA LEU A 815 -15.79 10.22 16.64
C LEU A 815 -16.49 8.86 16.80
N PRO A 816 -17.44 8.70 17.74
CA PRO A 816 -18.36 7.58 17.71
C PRO A 816 -19.38 7.78 16.59
N ARG A 817 -19.45 6.83 15.66
CA ARG A 817 -20.44 6.87 14.58
C ARG A 817 -21.73 6.23 15.07
N VAL A 818 -22.70 7.04 15.45
CA VAL A 818 -24.02 6.53 15.86
C VAL A 818 -24.76 6.08 14.60
N GLU A 819 -24.76 4.78 14.32
CA GLU A 819 -25.27 4.22 13.06
C GLU A 819 -26.53 3.39 13.28
N ASN A 820 -27.43 3.44 12.29
CA ASN A 820 -28.61 2.59 12.18
C ASN A 820 -28.19 1.24 11.58
N ILE A 821 -28.22 0.16 12.38
CA ILE A 821 -27.64 -1.14 12.01
C ILE A 821 -28.25 -1.70 10.72
N PRO A 822 -29.59 -1.85 10.59
CA PRO A 822 -30.21 -2.30 9.35
C PRO A 822 -29.77 -1.51 8.11
N VAL A 823 -29.69 -0.17 8.22
CA VAL A 823 -29.30 0.69 7.11
C VAL A 823 -27.87 0.42 6.67
N VAL A 824 -26.90 0.40 7.60
CA VAL A 824 -25.48 0.24 7.24
C VAL A 824 -25.08 -1.20 6.92
N GLN A 825 -25.78 -2.20 7.47
CA GLN A 825 -25.46 -3.62 7.28
C GLN A 825 -26.22 -4.26 6.11
N PHE A 826 -27.50 -3.92 5.93
CA PHE A 826 -28.36 -4.62 4.97
C PHE A 826 -28.78 -3.74 3.79
N PHE A 827 -28.93 -2.43 4.01
CA PHE A 827 -29.48 -1.49 3.03
C PHE A 827 -28.51 -0.38 2.60
N GLU A 828 -27.19 -0.61 2.73
CA GLU A 828 -26.16 0.33 2.26
C GLU A 828 -26.30 0.71 0.77
N PRO A 829 -26.73 -0.20 -0.15
CA PRO A 829 -27.00 0.17 -1.53
C PRO A 829 -28.10 1.21 -1.72
N LEU A 830 -28.98 1.42 -0.74
CA LEU A 830 -29.99 2.49 -0.78
C LEU A 830 -29.38 3.84 -0.36
N PHE A 831 -28.40 3.83 0.54
CA PHE A 831 -27.73 5.01 1.09
C PHE A 831 -26.23 5.01 0.75
N THR A 832 -25.92 4.74 -0.52
CA THR A 832 -24.57 4.44 -0.98
C THR A 832 -23.60 5.58 -0.67
N SER A 833 -22.48 5.24 -0.05
CA SER A 833 -21.37 6.18 0.14
C SER A 833 -20.22 5.82 -0.80
N PRO A 834 -20.09 6.47 -1.97
CA PRO A 834 -19.07 6.09 -2.95
C PRO A 834 -17.67 6.28 -2.37
N VAL A 835 -16.80 5.27 -2.55
CA VAL A 835 -15.38 5.39 -2.21
C VAL A 835 -14.70 6.36 -3.19
N PHE A 836 -14.99 6.20 -4.48
CA PHE A 836 -14.39 7.00 -5.57
C PHE A 836 -15.47 7.42 -6.58
N LEU A 837 -15.82 8.71 -6.60
CA LEU A 837 -16.69 9.31 -7.60
C LEU A 837 -16.21 10.74 -7.92
N PRO A 838 -15.17 10.91 -8.76
CA PRO A 838 -14.52 12.19 -9.00
C PRO A 838 -15.46 13.32 -9.43
N ALA A 839 -16.53 13.00 -10.16
CA ALA A 839 -17.52 13.97 -10.60
C ALA A 839 -18.29 14.59 -9.41
N LEU A 840 -18.65 13.77 -8.41
CA LEU A 840 -19.27 14.25 -7.18
C LEU A 840 -18.29 15.10 -6.38
N ASP A 841 -17.07 14.62 -6.17
CA ASP A 841 -16.07 15.33 -5.37
C ASP A 841 -15.70 16.70 -5.98
N ARG A 842 -15.64 16.80 -7.32
CA ARG A 842 -15.47 18.09 -8.02
C ARG A 842 -16.69 19.00 -7.90
N ALA A 843 -17.89 18.43 -7.94
CA ALA A 843 -19.12 19.22 -7.82
C ALA A 843 -19.32 19.77 -6.40
N LEU A 844 -18.82 19.07 -5.39
CA LEU A 844 -18.85 19.52 -3.99
C LEU A 844 -17.76 20.57 -3.67
N GLU A 845 -16.63 20.57 -4.38
CA GLU A 845 -15.47 21.45 -4.12
C GLU A 845 -15.82 22.93 -3.88
N PRO A 846 -16.71 23.59 -4.66
CA PRO A 846 -17.06 24.99 -4.41
C PRO A 846 -17.76 25.24 -3.07
N TYR A 847 -18.58 24.28 -2.61
CA TYR A 847 -19.26 24.33 -1.32
C TYR A 847 -18.25 24.13 -0.19
N GLN A 848 -17.33 23.18 -0.35
CA GLN A 848 -16.26 22.90 0.60
C GLN A 848 -15.33 24.11 0.78
N VAL A 849 -14.90 24.75 -0.31
CA VAL A 849 -14.02 25.93 -0.27
C VAL A 849 -14.71 27.12 0.40
N ARG A 850 -16.01 27.35 0.13
CA ARG A 850 -16.76 28.39 0.84
C ARG A 850 -16.83 28.12 2.33
N LEU A 851 -17.12 26.88 2.71
CA LEU A 851 -17.19 26.49 4.11
C LEU A 851 -15.82 26.56 4.79
N GLN A 852 -14.70 26.44 4.07
CA GLN A 852 -13.35 26.63 4.62
C GLN A 852 -12.96 28.11 4.77
N GLY A 853 -13.42 28.98 3.87
CA GLY A 853 -13.01 30.39 3.81
C GLY A 853 -13.85 31.35 4.66
N GLN A 854 -15.05 30.94 5.09
CA GLN A 854 -15.91 31.67 6.04
C GLN A 854 -15.44 31.48 7.47
#